data_AF-A0A058ZMI3-F1
#
_entry.id   AF-A0A058ZMI3-F1
#
_cell.length_a   1.000
_cell.length_b   1.000
_cell.length_c   1.000
_cell.angle_alpha   90.00
_cell.angle_beta   90.00
_cell.angle_gamma   90.00
#
_symmetry.space_group_name_H-M   'P 1'
#
loop_
_entity.id
_entity.type
_entity.pdbx_description
1 polymer ?
#
loop_
_entity_poly.entity_id
_entity_poly.type
_entity_poly.pdbx_seq_one_letter_code
_entity_poly.pdbx_strand_id
1 'polypeptide(L)'
;MKPLSGLNETAFWGKLLYGLLFCLLVPVFLVIWAIRLEPLQTPMVPAVPYVGLFLIGIGLILIAAGMQALWVHGRGLPMNAYPPTNYVRQGVFRWLSHPIYVGFVLACFGVSLAAGSGAGLWVVTPIVVLACTSLVWGYERPDLVRRFGDQVTAPWLRLPSAGTTEPSWQDRISVVALVLLPWLMIYEMVEYIGVVQPVLTSTLTFETDLPVWGASVIPYALVYPLVALAPFAAQRQSVLRNFAVGGLVATALTIPFYLTVPVVAPFRELGANTPLSDLLLLQQQFDRPVTAFPAFHVIWLLLAVRLYIGTFPGLRIWLWLFAGLAVISCWTTGMHAIADVVAGIAAYVAVTARQRIWRWVLVGTEGIANSWKEWRIGPIRIINHGIYAGMGATVGFLIVGYFLGGEAFWASLMISVSIVICAGIWGQILVGSKKLLRPFGYYGGVIGAGLGIVLANWVFAQNMLAIGAALAIAAPWVQAIGRFRCLVQGCCHGAKTCDSAGICYRHERSRVLQVSGLEGQPLHPTPVYSMLSNVLIGLILIRLLLIGAPASFVIGCYLMFNGLARFVEEAYRGEPQTQIIGGLKIYQWTALTSFMAGSIFTMFPSAPVSLLDVGFTSTVWIGSIAMGVFVSIAMGVDWPESNRRFSRLI
;
A
#
# COMPACT_ATOMS: atom_id res chain seq x y z
N MET A 1 -16.14 -3.02 49.18
CA MET A 1 -14.81 -3.08 48.54
C MET A 1 -14.23 -4.46 48.78
N LYS A 2 -14.18 -5.33 47.75
CA LYS A 2 -13.40 -6.59 47.85
C LYS A 2 -11.93 -6.23 47.59
N PRO A 3 -10.96 -6.73 48.38
CA PRO A 3 -9.57 -6.35 48.23
C PRO A 3 -9.03 -6.89 46.90
N LEU A 4 -8.28 -6.06 46.18
CA LEU A 4 -7.47 -6.43 45.01
C LEU A 4 -6.23 -7.25 45.43
N SER A 5 -6.37 -8.17 46.39
CA SER A 5 -5.28 -9.05 46.84
C SER A 5 -5.24 -10.28 45.92
N GLY A 6 -4.49 -10.17 44.82
CA GLY A 6 -4.26 -11.31 43.92
C GLY A 6 -3.81 -10.98 42.50
N LEU A 7 -3.63 -9.70 42.14
CA LEU A 7 -2.96 -9.36 40.88
C LEU A 7 -1.44 -9.49 41.10
N ASN A 8 -0.82 -10.44 40.40
CA ASN A 8 0.63 -10.54 40.23
C ASN A 8 1.16 -9.13 39.86
N GLU A 9 2.01 -8.52 40.70
CA GLU A 9 2.41 -7.10 40.56
C GLU A 9 2.92 -6.76 39.16
N THR A 10 3.63 -7.71 38.55
CA THR A 10 4.10 -7.64 37.15
C THR A 10 2.99 -7.41 36.14
N ALA A 11 1.82 -8.04 36.32
CA ALA A 11 0.66 -7.88 35.45
C ALA A 11 -0.05 -6.53 35.64
N PHE A 12 0.02 -5.96 36.84
CA PHE A 12 -0.50 -4.62 37.10
C PHE A 12 0.34 -3.56 36.38
N TRP A 13 1.66 -3.58 36.58
CA TRP A 13 2.58 -2.65 35.93
C TRP A 13 2.53 -2.74 34.40
N GLY A 14 2.44 -3.95 33.83
CA GLY A 14 2.30 -4.13 32.39
C GLY A 14 1.04 -3.45 31.81
N LYS A 15 -0.11 -3.59 32.47
CA LYS A 15 -1.36 -2.92 32.08
C LYS A 15 -1.27 -1.41 32.19
N LEU A 16 -0.66 -0.90 33.27
CA LEU A 16 -0.49 0.54 33.49
C LEU A 16 0.40 1.15 32.42
N LEU A 17 1.58 0.55 32.16
CA LEU A 17 2.51 1.03 31.14
C LEU A 17 1.89 1.00 29.73
N TYR A 18 1.14 -0.06 29.42
CA TYR A 18 0.41 -0.15 28.16
C TYR A 18 -0.67 0.94 28.03
N GLY A 19 -1.42 1.20 29.10
CA GLY A 19 -2.39 2.29 29.14
C GLY A 19 -1.75 3.66 28.95
N LEU A 20 -0.65 3.94 29.66
CA LEU A 20 0.13 5.18 29.54
C LEU A 20 0.68 5.36 28.11
N LEU A 21 1.15 4.29 27.48
CA LEU A 21 1.66 4.33 26.12
C LEU A 21 0.59 4.86 25.14
N PHE A 22 -0.60 4.28 25.13
CA PHE A 22 -1.63 4.64 24.14
C PHE A 22 -2.47 5.87 24.51
N CYS A 23 -2.68 6.14 25.80
CA CYS A 23 -3.51 7.27 26.24
C CYS A 23 -2.72 8.58 26.37
N LEU A 24 -1.39 8.52 26.51
CA LEU A 24 -0.55 9.70 26.73
C LEU A 24 0.63 9.76 25.75
N LEU A 25 1.53 8.77 25.77
CA LEU A 25 2.79 8.86 25.03
C LEU A 25 2.58 8.93 23.51
N VAL A 26 1.69 8.10 22.96
CA VAL A 26 1.37 8.10 21.52
C VAL A 26 0.73 9.44 21.11
N PRO A 27 -0.36 9.94 21.75
CA PRO A 27 -0.91 11.25 21.41
C PRO A 27 0.12 12.39 21.50
N VAL A 28 0.93 12.44 22.55
CA VAL A 28 1.98 13.45 22.73
C VAL A 28 3.02 13.35 21.61
N PHE A 29 3.46 12.12 21.28
CA PHE A 29 4.37 11.89 20.16
C PHE A 29 3.78 12.38 18.84
N LEU A 30 2.51 12.09 18.53
CA LEU A 30 1.87 12.53 17.29
C LEU A 30 1.80 14.07 17.19
N VAL A 31 1.52 14.76 18.30
CA VAL A 31 1.51 16.23 18.35
C VAL A 31 2.92 16.79 18.11
N ILE A 32 3.93 16.27 18.82
CA ILE A 32 5.34 16.67 18.61
C ILE A 32 5.74 16.39 17.17
N TRP A 33 5.35 15.25 16.62
CA TRP A 33 5.67 14.85 15.26
C TRP A 33 5.06 15.81 14.23
N ALA A 34 3.78 16.15 14.36
CA ALA A 34 3.13 17.14 13.49
C ALA A 34 3.87 18.48 13.53
N ILE A 35 4.19 18.99 14.73
CA ILE A 35 4.92 20.26 14.91
C ILE A 35 6.30 20.21 14.22
N ARG A 36 7.02 19.10 14.33
CA ARG A 36 8.35 18.93 13.69
C ARG A 36 8.26 18.79 12.18
N LEU A 37 7.11 18.41 11.64
CA LEU A 37 6.89 18.23 10.20
C LEU A 37 6.28 19.48 9.53
N GLU A 38 5.77 20.47 10.26
CA GLU A 38 5.26 21.72 9.66
C GLU A 38 6.23 22.42 8.70
N PRO A 39 7.56 22.42 8.94
CA PRO A 39 8.52 22.98 7.99
C PRO A 39 8.57 22.30 6.61
N LEU A 40 7.92 21.14 6.41
CA LEU A 40 7.87 20.43 5.12
C LEU A 40 7.07 21.16 4.03
N GLN A 41 6.43 22.30 4.35
CA GLN A 41 5.62 23.08 3.40
C GLN A 41 4.51 22.24 2.73
N THR A 42 3.82 21.42 3.53
CA THR A 42 2.63 20.68 3.07
C THR A 42 1.54 21.65 2.57
N PRO A 43 0.59 21.18 1.73
CA PRO A 43 -0.52 22.01 1.28
C PRO A 43 -1.24 22.69 2.45
N MET A 44 -1.56 23.97 2.28
CA MET A 44 -2.16 24.80 3.32
C MET A 44 -3.48 24.19 3.82
N VAL A 45 -3.75 24.31 5.12
CA VAL A 45 -5.03 23.90 5.70
C VAL A 45 -5.59 25.07 6.48
N PRO A 46 -6.73 25.66 6.07
CA PRO A 46 -7.34 26.72 6.85
C PRO A 46 -7.80 26.17 8.20
N ALA A 47 -7.53 26.90 9.28
CA ALA A 47 -8.01 26.52 10.60
C ALA A 47 -9.55 26.62 10.65
N VAL A 48 -10.21 25.48 10.86
CA VAL A 48 -11.67 25.38 10.99
C VAL A 48 -12.02 24.82 12.39
N PRO A 49 -11.78 25.59 13.47
CA PRO A 49 -11.79 25.10 14.84
C PRO A 49 -13.11 24.46 15.27
N TYR A 50 -14.26 24.98 14.84
CA TYR A 50 -15.56 24.41 15.20
C TYR A 50 -15.78 23.02 14.61
N VAL A 51 -15.40 22.81 13.34
CA VAL A 51 -15.45 21.50 12.69
C VAL A 51 -14.45 20.56 13.36
N GLY A 52 -13.23 21.05 13.63
CA GLY A 52 -12.21 20.27 14.33
C GLY A 52 -12.64 19.80 15.72
N LEU A 53 -13.15 20.71 16.55
CA LEU A 53 -13.66 20.41 17.90
C LEU A 53 -14.86 19.46 17.87
N PHE A 54 -15.75 19.59 16.89
CA PHE A 54 -16.87 18.67 16.70
C PHE A 54 -16.38 17.24 16.40
N LEU A 55 -15.41 17.09 15.51
CA LEU A 55 -14.82 15.78 15.18
C LEU A 55 -14.03 15.18 16.34
N ILE A 56 -13.32 16.00 17.12
CA ILE A 56 -12.69 15.58 18.38
C ILE A 56 -13.73 15.06 19.35
N GLY A 57 -14.83 15.79 19.55
CA GLY A 57 -15.92 15.40 20.44
C GLY A 57 -16.53 14.05 20.06
N ILE A 58 -16.89 13.85 18.78
CA ILE A 58 -17.37 12.56 18.27
C ILE A 58 -16.33 11.47 18.47
N GLY A 59 -15.06 11.76 18.17
CA GLY A 59 -13.96 10.81 18.32
C GLY A 59 -13.82 10.31 19.76
N LEU A 60 -13.82 11.22 20.72
CA LEU A 60 -13.74 10.90 22.16
C LEU A 60 -14.97 10.11 22.64
N ILE A 61 -16.17 10.45 22.16
CA ILE A 61 -17.39 9.68 22.48
C ILE A 61 -17.27 8.24 21.97
N LEU A 62 -16.81 8.03 20.73
CA LEU A 62 -16.61 6.69 20.17
C LEU A 62 -15.54 5.88 20.93
N ILE A 63 -14.43 6.53 21.33
CA ILE A 63 -13.40 5.90 22.16
C ILE A 63 -14.00 5.48 23.50
N ALA A 64 -14.64 6.39 24.23
CA ALA A 64 -15.20 6.11 25.55
C ALA A 64 -16.27 5.02 25.51
N ALA A 65 -17.21 5.10 24.55
CA ALA A 65 -18.26 4.10 24.36
C ALA A 65 -17.69 2.74 23.96
N GLY A 66 -16.63 2.72 23.13
CA GLY A 66 -15.92 1.49 22.76
C GLY A 66 -15.22 0.85 23.96
N MET A 67 -14.48 1.65 24.74
CA MET A 67 -13.81 1.19 25.96
C MET A 67 -14.82 0.64 26.99
N GLN A 68 -15.93 1.36 27.21
CA GLN A 68 -17.00 0.91 28.10
C GLN A 68 -17.62 -0.40 27.63
N ALA A 69 -17.91 -0.55 26.33
CA ALA A 69 -18.49 -1.78 25.79
C ALA A 69 -17.54 -2.98 25.94
N LEU A 70 -16.24 -2.80 25.71
CA LEU A 70 -15.24 -3.85 25.94
C LEU A 70 -15.10 -4.21 27.42
N TRP A 71 -15.16 -3.24 28.31
CA TRP A 71 -15.08 -3.47 29.75
C TRP A 71 -16.31 -4.22 30.28
N VAL A 72 -17.51 -3.72 29.97
CA VAL A 72 -18.77 -4.25 30.51
C VAL A 72 -19.16 -5.58 29.87
N HIS A 73 -19.13 -5.66 28.53
CA HIS A 73 -19.61 -6.85 27.81
C HIS A 73 -18.48 -7.83 27.50
N GLY A 74 -17.29 -7.31 27.21
CA GLY A 74 -16.11 -8.12 26.87
C GLY A 74 -15.37 -8.69 28.09
N ARG A 75 -15.64 -8.14 29.29
CA ARG A 75 -14.98 -8.51 30.56
C ARG A 75 -13.45 -8.43 30.53
N GLY A 76 -12.91 -7.48 29.77
CA GLY A 76 -11.46 -7.20 29.75
C GLY A 76 -11.15 -5.75 29.44
N LEU A 77 -9.86 -5.44 29.30
CA LEU A 77 -9.42 -4.09 29.02
C LEU A 77 -9.45 -3.80 27.52
N PRO A 78 -9.61 -2.54 27.10
CA PRO A 78 -9.50 -2.12 25.70
C PRO A 78 -8.02 -2.09 25.25
N MET A 79 -7.31 -3.19 25.47
CA MET A 79 -5.87 -3.34 25.22
C MET A 79 -5.64 -4.64 24.48
N ASN A 80 -5.05 -4.59 23.30
CA ASN A 80 -4.87 -5.80 22.48
C ASN A 80 -3.90 -6.82 23.14
N ALA A 81 -2.97 -6.35 23.99
CA ALA A 81 -2.10 -7.18 24.81
C ALA A 81 -2.83 -7.84 26.00
N TYR A 82 -3.99 -7.32 26.39
CA TYR A 82 -4.83 -7.82 27.48
C TYR A 82 -6.29 -7.93 27.02
N PRO A 83 -6.56 -8.74 25.98
CA PRO A 83 -7.79 -8.61 25.23
C PRO A 83 -9.01 -9.10 26.03
N PRO A 84 -10.23 -8.63 25.69
CA PRO A 84 -11.47 -9.07 26.32
C PRO A 84 -11.71 -10.57 26.18
N THR A 85 -12.27 -11.23 27.21
CA THR A 85 -12.52 -12.68 27.18
C THR A 85 -13.69 -13.06 26.28
N ASN A 86 -14.66 -12.17 26.14
CA ASN A 86 -15.87 -12.40 25.35
C ASN A 86 -15.88 -11.54 24.09
N TYR A 87 -16.45 -12.07 23.01
CA TYR A 87 -16.69 -11.29 21.80
C TYR A 87 -17.79 -10.24 22.03
N VAL A 88 -17.50 -8.99 21.67
CA VAL A 88 -18.43 -7.85 21.87
C VAL A 88 -19.02 -7.44 20.54
N ARG A 89 -20.36 -7.51 20.43
CA ARG A 89 -21.15 -7.08 19.26
C ARG A 89 -22.25 -6.06 19.59
N GLN A 90 -22.29 -5.59 20.83
CA GLN A 90 -23.32 -4.69 21.36
C GLN A 90 -22.80 -3.25 21.45
N GLY A 91 -23.71 -2.29 21.67
CA GLY A 91 -23.35 -0.87 21.73
C GLY A 91 -22.72 -0.37 20.42
N VAL A 92 -21.64 0.41 20.52
CA VAL A 92 -20.94 0.96 19.34
C VAL A 92 -20.31 -0.12 18.44
N PHE A 93 -19.98 -1.31 18.98
CA PHE A 93 -19.49 -2.46 18.20
C PHE A 93 -20.56 -3.09 17.30
N ARG A 94 -21.85 -2.76 17.51
CA ARG A 94 -22.90 -3.10 16.55
C ARG A 94 -22.69 -2.35 15.23
N TRP A 95 -22.16 -1.13 15.27
CA TRP A 95 -22.06 -0.24 14.11
C TRP A 95 -20.72 -0.35 13.40
N LEU A 96 -19.63 -0.43 14.17
CA LEU A 96 -18.25 -0.43 13.68
C LEU A 96 -17.49 -1.60 14.30
N SER A 97 -16.61 -2.26 13.55
CA SER A 97 -15.73 -3.29 14.11
C SER A 97 -14.66 -2.72 15.05
N HIS A 98 -14.22 -1.47 14.81
CA HIS A 98 -13.11 -0.84 15.53
C HIS A 98 -13.45 0.62 15.92
N PRO A 99 -14.50 0.85 16.73
CA PRO A 99 -14.97 2.21 17.07
C PRO A 99 -13.91 3.04 17.78
N ILE A 100 -13.03 2.43 18.58
CA ILE A 100 -11.93 3.13 19.27
C ILE A 100 -10.93 3.70 18.26
N TYR A 101 -10.52 2.93 17.26
CA TYR A 101 -9.60 3.40 16.22
C TYR A 101 -10.24 4.43 15.30
N VAL A 102 -11.51 4.25 14.93
CA VAL A 102 -12.26 5.27 14.17
C VAL A 102 -12.33 6.57 14.96
N GLY A 103 -12.66 6.50 16.26
CA GLY A 103 -12.70 7.67 17.12
C GLY A 103 -11.35 8.36 17.27
N PHE A 104 -10.27 7.59 17.39
CA PHE A 104 -8.91 8.12 17.47
C PHE A 104 -8.47 8.82 16.18
N VAL A 105 -8.77 8.24 15.02
CA VAL A 105 -8.52 8.87 13.71
C VAL A 105 -9.32 10.16 13.57
N LEU A 106 -10.61 10.17 13.96
CA LEU A 106 -11.44 11.37 13.92
C LEU A 106 -10.89 12.47 14.85
N ALA A 107 -10.36 12.11 16.01
CA ALA A 107 -9.70 13.06 16.91
C ALA A 107 -8.41 13.62 16.28
N CYS A 108 -7.56 12.79 15.66
CA CYS A 108 -6.34 13.26 14.98
C CYS A 108 -6.68 14.23 13.82
N PHE A 109 -7.68 13.87 13.01
CA PHE A 109 -8.17 14.71 11.93
C PHE A 109 -8.74 16.03 12.46
N GLY A 110 -9.57 15.97 13.51
CA GLY A 110 -10.17 17.14 14.14
C GLY A 110 -9.15 18.08 14.78
N VAL A 111 -8.11 17.56 15.44
CA VAL A 111 -6.99 18.36 15.96
C VAL A 111 -6.25 19.06 14.82
N SER A 112 -5.99 18.36 13.73
CA SER A 112 -5.30 18.92 12.56
C SER A 112 -6.11 20.07 11.95
N LEU A 113 -7.42 19.89 11.77
CA LEU A 113 -8.31 20.94 11.28
C LEU A 113 -8.46 22.12 12.24
N ALA A 114 -8.53 21.87 13.54
CA ALA A 114 -8.66 22.93 14.53
C ALA A 114 -7.39 23.79 14.63
N ALA A 115 -6.23 23.16 14.49
CA ALA A 115 -4.94 23.83 14.50
C ALA A 115 -4.55 24.44 13.13
N GLY A 116 -5.25 24.11 12.04
CA GLY A 116 -4.80 24.44 10.69
C GLY A 116 -3.47 23.76 10.32
N SER A 117 -3.20 22.58 10.89
CA SER A 117 -1.93 21.85 10.73
C SER A 117 -1.93 21.06 9.43
N GLY A 118 -1.10 21.49 8.47
CA GLY A 118 -0.91 20.80 7.20
C GLY A 118 -0.20 19.46 7.39
N ALA A 119 0.83 19.42 8.23
CA ALA A 119 1.54 18.18 8.53
C ALA A 119 0.64 17.17 9.27
N GLY A 120 -0.18 17.65 10.20
CA GLY A 120 -1.17 16.85 10.92
C GLY A 120 -2.18 16.19 9.97
N LEU A 121 -2.71 16.97 9.01
CA LEU A 121 -3.74 16.52 8.09
C LEU A 121 -3.19 15.61 6.98
N TRP A 122 -2.09 16.01 6.33
CA TRP A 122 -1.59 15.35 5.11
C TRP A 122 -0.60 14.23 5.37
N VAL A 123 0.05 14.20 6.54
CA VAL A 123 1.08 13.22 6.87
C VAL A 123 0.69 12.38 8.08
N VAL A 124 0.51 13.01 9.24
CA VAL A 124 0.34 12.28 10.51
C VAL A 124 -0.97 11.48 10.52
N THR A 125 -2.10 12.11 10.19
CA THR A 125 -3.41 11.45 10.24
C THR A 125 -3.52 10.25 9.28
N PRO A 126 -3.11 10.34 7.99
CA PRO A 126 -3.08 9.19 7.10
C PRO A 126 -2.17 8.07 7.60
N ILE A 127 -1.01 8.38 8.17
CA ILE A 127 -0.12 7.37 8.74
C ILE A 127 -0.74 6.71 9.97
N VAL A 128 -1.48 7.45 10.80
CA VAL A 128 -2.26 6.88 11.92
C VAL A 128 -3.36 5.93 11.41
N VAL A 129 -4.07 6.30 10.33
CA VAL A 129 -5.05 5.41 9.68
C VAL A 129 -4.38 4.11 9.23
N LEU A 130 -3.23 4.21 8.55
CA LEU A 130 -2.47 3.05 8.10
C LEU A 130 -1.96 2.22 9.27
N ALA A 131 -1.46 2.84 10.35
CA ALA A 131 -0.99 2.16 11.55
C ALA A 131 -2.11 1.39 12.26
N CYS A 132 -3.28 2.01 12.45
CA CYS A 132 -4.46 1.33 13.00
C CYS A 132 -4.89 0.17 12.11
N THR A 133 -4.91 0.38 10.79
CA THR A 133 -5.26 -0.67 9.83
C THR A 133 -4.25 -1.82 9.86
N SER A 134 -2.96 -1.53 9.90
CA SER A 134 -1.89 -2.52 10.02
C SER A 134 -1.98 -3.31 11.32
N LEU A 135 -2.33 -2.66 12.44
CA LEU A 135 -2.55 -3.35 13.71
C LEU A 135 -3.75 -4.30 13.65
N VAL A 136 -4.85 -3.87 13.04
CA VAL A 136 -6.04 -4.70 12.85
C VAL A 136 -5.72 -5.91 11.97
N TRP A 137 -5.13 -5.71 10.78
CA TRP A 137 -4.89 -6.80 9.84
C TRP A 137 -3.68 -7.66 10.20
N GLY A 138 -2.69 -7.09 10.90
CA GLY A 138 -1.47 -7.78 11.31
C GLY A 138 -1.57 -8.46 12.68
N TYR A 139 -2.55 -8.13 13.51
CA TYR A 139 -2.65 -8.71 14.86
C TYR A 139 -4.10 -9.01 15.28
N GLU A 140 -4.94 -7.98 15.38
CA GLU A 140 -6.23 -8.14 16.06
C GLU A 140 -7.22 -9.04 15.31
N ARG A 141 -7.33 -8.87 13.99
CA ARG A 141 -8.25 -9.67 13.18
C ARG A 141 -7.85 -11.15 13.17
N PRO A 142 -6.57 -11.52 12.91
CA PRO A 142 -6.12 -12.89 13.09
C PRO A 142 -6.39 -13.43 14.50
N ASP A 143 -6.14 -12.64 15.55
CA ASP A 143 -6.41 -13.04 16.94
C ASP A 143 -7.90 -13.29 17.21
N LEU A 144 -8.77 -12.39 16.75
CA LEU A 144 -10.21 -12.50 16.91
C LEU A 144 -10.75 -13.75 16.22
N VAL A 145 -10.34 -14.01 14.98
CA VAL A 145 -10.75 -15.23 14.24
C VAL A 145 -10.24 -16.48 14.96
N ARG A 146 -9.00 -16.47 15.45
CA ARG A 146 -8.43 -17.60 16.20
C ARG A 146 -9.22 -17.91 17.49
N ARG A 147 -9.63 -16.89 18.23
CA ARG A 147 -10.23 -17.04 19.57
C ARG A 147 -11.74 -17.24 19.54
N PHE A 148 -12.41 -16.59 18.59
CA PHE A 148 -13.87 -16.54 18.56
C PHE A 148 -14.47 -17.25 17.34
N GLY A 149 -13.66 -17.62 16.34
CA GLY A 149 -14.10 -18.38 15.17
C GLY A 149 -15.33 -17.76 14.51
N ASP A 150 -16.38 -18.57 14.36
CA ASP A 150 -17.63 -18.17 13.70
C ASP A 150 -18.45 -17.11 14.47
N GLN A 151 -18.10 -16.82 15.73
CA GLN A 151 -18.73 -15.71 16.47
C GLN A 151 -18.33 -14.34 15.90
N VAL A 152 -17.23 -14.26 15.13
CA VAL A 152 -16.78 -13.00 14.51
C VAL A 152 -17.72 -12.62 13.38
N THR A 153 -18.71 -11.78 13.70
CA THR A 153 -19.70 -11.29 12.74
C THR A 153 -19.37 -9.89 12.23
N ALA A 154 -19.73 -9.61 10.98
CA ALA A 154 -19.61 -8.27 10.42
C ALA A 154 -20.54 -7.25 11.12
N PRO A 155 -20.09 -6.00 11.31
CA PRO A 155 -20.87 -4.94 11.97
C PRO A 155 -21.97 -4.39 11.04
N TRP A 156 -22.70 -3.38 11.51
CA TRP A 156 -23.72 -2.70 10.72
C TRP A 156 -23.11 -2.05 9.47
N LEU A 157 -22.04 -1.28 9.64
CA LEU A 157 -21.33 -0.66 8.52
C LEU A 157 -20.36 -1.67 7.89
N ARG A 158 -20.79 -2.31 6.79
CA ARG A 158 -20.03 -3.39 6.14
C ARG A 158 -20.23 -3.38 4.63
N LEU A 159 -19.29 -3.96 3.90
CA LEU A 159 -19.52 -4.22 2.47
C LEU A 159 -20.62 -5.29 2.30
N PRO A 160 -21.51 -5.13 1.30
CA PRO A 160 -22.58 -6.08 1.03
C PRO A 160 -22.07 -7.49 0.77
N SER A 161 -22.87 -8.50 1.10
CA SER A 161 -22.52 -9.91 0.89
C SER A 161 -22.48 -10.27 -0.61
N ALA A 162 -21.91 -11.42 -0.96
CA ALA A 162 -21.93 -11.94 -2.33
C ALA A 162 -23.22 -12.74 -2.66
N GLY A 163 -24.26 -12.61 -1.85
CA GLY A 163 -25.51 -13.37 -1.97
C GLY A 163 -26.41 -12.97 -3.14
N THR A 164 -27.46 -13.74 -3.35
CA THR A 164 -28.49 -13.52 -4.38
C THR A 164 -29.73 -12.81 -3.86
N THR A 165 -29.84 -12.60 -2.55
CA THR A 165 -30.97 -11.91 -1.90
C THR A 165 -30.94 -10.41 -2.18
N GLU A 166 -32.06 -9.74 -1.93
CA GLU A 166 -32.16 -8.29 -2.06
C GLU A 166 -31.25 -7.57 -1.05
N PRO A 167 -30.54 -6.48 -1.46
CA PRO A 167 -29.79 -5.64 -0.54
C PRO A 167 -30.71 -4.91 0.43
N SER A 168 -30.40 -5.01 1.72
CA SER A 168 -31.06 -4.24 2.77
C SER A 168 -30.72 -2.75 2.66
N TRP A 169 -31.52 -1.87 3.27
CA TRP A 169 -31.18 -0.45 3.41
C TRP A 169 -29.81 -0.21 4.04
N GLN A 170 -29.42 -1.07 4.99
CA GLN A 170 -28.09 -1.08 5.58
C GLN A 170 -26.99 -1.33 4.53
N ASP A 171 -27.16 -2.31 3.64
CA ASP A 171 -26.18 -2.61 2.59
C ASP A 171 -26.01 -1.40 1.66
N ARG A 172 -27.12 -0.73 1.31
CA ARG A 172 -27.13 0.44 0.41
C ARG A 172 -26.43 1.64 1.04
N ILE A 173 -26.78 1.98 2.28
CA ILE A 173 -26.13 3.08 3.03
C ILE A 173 -24.65 2.78 3.26
N SER A 174 -24.30 1.52 3.54
CA SER A 174 -22.90 1.14 3.74
C SER A 174 -22.05 1.36 2.49
N VAL A 175 -22.58 1.18 1.28
CA VAL A 175 -21.86 1.49 0.05
C VAL A 175 -21.62 2.99 -0.10
N VAL A 176 -22.59 3.83 0.25
CA VAL A 176 -22.41 5.28 0.25
C VAL A 176 -21.31 5.68 1.22
N ALA A 177 -21.38 5.21 2.47
CA ALA A 177 -20.46 5.60 3.54
C ALA A 177 -19.05 4.99 3.44
N LEU A 178 -18.90 3.78 2.90
CA LEU A 178 -17.60 3.09 2.79
C LEU A 178 -16.94 3.21 1.43
N VAL A 179 -17.67 3.60 0.38
CA VAL A 179 -17.14 3.62 -0.99
C VAL A 179 -17.28 4.99 -1.62
N LEU A 180 -18.51 5.49 -1.80
CA LEU A 180 -18.71 6.74 -2.55
C LEU A 180 -18.17 7.96 -1.80
N LEU A 181 -18.49 8.09 -0.51
CA LEU A 181 -18.03 9.24 0.28
C LEU A 181 -16.49 9.26 0.45
N PRO A 182 -15.82 8.16 0.84
CA PRO A 182 -14.36 8.15 0.90
C PRO A 182 -13.69 8.36 -0.45
N TRP A 183 -14.24 7.80 -1.54
CA TRP A 183 -13.73 8.06 -2.89
C TRP A 183 -13.80 9.56 -3.22
N LEU A 184 -14.97 10.19 -3.02
CA LEU A 184 -15.16 11.61 -3.30
C LEU A 184 -14.20 12.46 -2.47
N MET A 185 -14.08 12.19 -1.17
CA MET A 185 -13.14 12.92 -0.32
C MET A 185 -11.69 12.79 -0.80
N ILE A 186 -11.25 11.60 -1.18
CA ILE A 186 -9.90 11.37 -1.69
C ILE A 186 -9.71 12.05 -3.06
N TYR A 187 -10.71 12.00 -3.93
CA TYR A 187 -10.70 12.67 -5.23
C TYR A 187 -10.50 14.18 -5.06
N GLU A 188 -11.32 14.83 -4.23
CA GLU A 188 -11.23 16.26 -3.91
C GLU A 188 -9.88 16.63 -3.26
N MET A 189 -9.36 15.74 -2.40
CA MET A 189 -8.03 15.93 -1.81
C MET A 189 -6.92 15.94 -2.88
N VAL A 190 -7.00 15.06 -3.88
CA VAL A 190 -6.04 15.05 -5.00
C VAL A 190 -6.17 16.32 -5.84
N GLU A 191 -7.39 16.77 -6.11
CA GLU A 191 -7.62 18.05 -6.80
C GLU A 191 -7.03 19.25 -6.06
N TYR A 192 -7.16 19.25 -4.74
CA TYR A 192 -6.61 20.27 -3.89
C TYR A 192 -5.08 20.29 -3.91
N ILE A 193 -4.44 19.12 -3.79
CA ILE A 193 -2.98 18.96 -3.83
C ILE A 193 -2.42 19.36 -5.20
N GLY A 194 -3.13 19.00 -6.28
CA GLY A 194 -2.72 19.29 -7.66
C GLY A 194 -1.60 18.39 -8.20
N VAL A 195 -1.16 18.74 -9.41
CA VAL A 195 -0.18 17.99 -10.21
C VAL A 195 1.25 18.47 -9.96
N VAL A 196 2.22 17.59 -10.20
CA VAL A 196 3.64 17.93 -10.10
C VAL A 196 4.20 18.35 -11.46
N GLN A 197 5.14 19.30 -11.45
CA GLN A 197 5.84 19.76 -12.63
C GLN A 197 7.02 18.83 -13.01
N PRO A 198 7.35 18.67 -14.31
CA PRO A 198 6.67 19.27 -15.46
C PRO A 198 5.36 18.57 -15.78
N VAL A 199 4.36 19.35 -16.18
CA VAL A 199 3.04 18.86 -16.57
C VAL A 199 3.03 18.38 -18.01
N LEU A 200 2.53 17.16 -18.22
CA LEU A 200 2.20 16.59 -19.51
C LEU A 200 0.70 16.78 -19.77
N THR A 201 0.32 17.10 -21.00
CA THR A 201 -1.10 17.14 -21.39
C THR A 201 -1.50 15.82 -22.04
N SER A 202 -2.68 15.29 -21.68
CA SER A 202 -3.29 14.15 -22.37
C SER A 202 -4.09 14.57 -23.62
N THR A 203 -4.31 15.88 -23.80
CA THR A 203 -5.03 16.46 -24.95
C THR A 203 -4.20 16.34 -26.22
N LEU A 204 -4.76 15.71 -27.26
CA LEU A 204 -4.13 15.64 -28.58
C LEU A 204 -4.23 17.00 -29.28
N THR A 205 -3.27 17.30 -30.16
CA THR A 205 -3.17 18.61 -30.82
C THR A 205 -4.46 19.02 -31.53
N PHE A 206 -5.10 18.10 -32.26
CA PHE A 206 -6.35 18.40 -32.97
C PHE A 206 -7.56 18.62 -32.04
N GLU A 207 -7.51 18.19 -30.79
CA GLU A 207 -8.63 18.33 -29.86
C GLU A 207 -8.77 19.77 -29.36
N THR A 208 -7.67 20.52 -29.33
CA THR A 208 -7.62 21.89 -28.80
C THR A 208 -8.49 22.87 -29.57
N ASP A 209 -8.58 22.71 -30.90
CA ASP A 209 -9.35 23.60 -31.78
C ASP A 209 -10.82 23.19 -31.96
N LEU A 210 -11.24 22.07 -31.37
CA LEU A 210 -12.60 21.57 -31.53
C LEU A 210 -13.57 22.26 -30.55
N PRO A 211 -14.74 22.74 -31.02
CA PRO A 211 -15.70 23.41 -30.17
C PRO A 211 -16.32 22.45 -29.14
N VAL A 212 -16.73 22.99 -27.99
CA VAL A 212 -17.55 22.28 -27.00
C VAL A 212 -18.99 22.18 -27.48
N TRP A 213 -19.58 20.99 -27.41
CA TRP A 213 -20.94 20.73 -27.89
C TRP A 213 -21.93 20.85 -26.73
N GLY A 214 -22.57 22.00 -26.55
CA GLY A 214 -23.42 22.29 -25.38
C GLY A 214 -24.50 21.24 -25.07
N ALA A 215 -25.13 20.65 -26.09
CA ALA A 215 -26.14 19.59 -25.89
C ALA A 215 -25.58 18.32 -25.21
N SER A 216 -24.27 18.06 -25.34
CA SER A 216 -23.59 16.93 -24.70
C SER A 216 -23.44 17.09 -23.18
N VAL A 217 -23.66 18.30 -22.64
CA VAL A 217 -23.67 18.53 -21.19
C VAL A 217 -24.76 17.72 -20.51
N ILE A 218 -25.89 17.45 -21.18
CA ILE A 218 -27.00 16.68 -20.60
C ILE A 218 -26.59 15.24 -20.27
N PRO A 219 -26.16 14.40 -21.24
CA PRO A 219 -25.72 13.03 -20.93
C PRO A 219 -24.50 12.99 -19.99
N TYR A 220 -23.64 14.01 -20.02
CA TYR A 220 -22.50 14.13 -19.11
C TYR A 220 -22.95 14.40 -17.65
N ALA A 221 -23.82 15.38 -17.43
CA ALA A 221 -24.33 15.72 -16.11
C ALA A 221 -25.23 14.62 -15.51
N LEU A 222 -25.92 13.85 -16.34
CA LEU A 222 -26.74 12.71 -15.89
C LEU A 222 -25.92 11.56 -15.26
N VAL A 223 -24.59 11.53 -15.45
CA VAL A 223 -23.72 10.54 -14.80
C VAL A 223 -23.77 10.66 -13.28
N TYR A 224 -23.77 11.88 -12.74
CA TYR A 224 -23.77 12.12 -11.29
C TYR A 224 -24.97 11.49 -10.55
N PRO A 225 -26.23 11.83 -10.89
CA PRO A 225 -27.38 11.20 -10.23
C PRO A 225 -27.45 9.71 -10.52
N LEU A 226 -27.04 9.25 -11.71
CA LEU A 226 -27.02 7.82 -12.03
C LEU A 226 -26.10 7.04 -11.08
N VAL A 227 -24.89 7.55 -10.82
CA VAL A 227 -23.92 6.92 -9.91
C VAL A 227 -24.39 7.01 -8.47
N ALA A 228 -24.88 8.17 -8.03
CA ALA A 228 -25.36 8.39 -6.67
C ALA A 228 -26.56 7.50 -6.31
N LEU A 229 -27.46 7.24 -7.28
CA LEU A 229 -28.65 6.42 -7.10
C LEU A 229 -28.40 4.93 -7.33
N ALA A 230 -27.27 4.54 -7.93
CA ALA A 230 -26.97 3.14 -8.25
C ALA A 230 -27.08 2.19 -7.04
N PRO A 231 -26.59 2.53 -5.82
CA PRO A 231 -26.78 1.67 -4.65
C PRO A 231 -28.24 1.37 -4.33
N PHE A 232 -29.15 2.31 -4.60
CA PHE A 232 -30.58 2.20 -4.30
C PHE A 232 -31.38 1.49 -5.40
N ALA A 233 -30.81 1.38 -6.60
CA ALA A 233 -31.41 0.59 -7.68
C ALA A 233 -31.13 -0.91 -7.55
N ALA A 234 -30.01 -1.31 -6.93
CA ALA A 234 -29.59 -2.72 -6.92
C ALA A 234 -30.66 -3.66 -6.32
N GLN A 235 -30.99 -4.75 -7.01
CA GLN A 235 -31.94 -5.77 -6.53
C GLN A 235 -31.27 -7.03 -5.97
N ARG A 236 -29.94 -7.16 -6.08
CA ARG A 236 -29.18 -8.32 -5.57
C ARG A 236 -27.92 -7.89 -4.82
N GLN A 237 -27.65 -8.49 -3.67
CA GLN A 237 -26.46 -8.20 -2.85
C GLN A 237 -25.15 -8.37 -3.63
N SER A 238 -25.02 -9.44 -4.40
CA SER A 238 -23.87 -9.67 -5.29
C SER A 238 -23.65 -8.57 -6.31
N VAL A 239 -24.72 -8.00 -6.89
CA VAL A 239 -24.63 -6.88 -7.84
C VAL A 239 -24.15 -5.62 -7.14
N LEU A 240 -24.74 -5.29 -5.98
CA LEU A 240 -24.33 -4.14 -5.17
C LEU A 240 -22.88 -4.29 -4.67
N ARG A 241 -22.48 -5.47 -4.22
CA ARG A 241 -21.11 -5.79 -3.81
C ARG A 241 -20.13 -5.60 -4.97
N ASN A 242 -20.50 -6.03 -6.18
CA ASN A 242 -19.63 -5.87 -7.35
C ASN A 242 -19.41 -4.40 -7.72
N PHE A 243 -20.43 -3.55 -7.59
CA PHE A 243 -20.31 -2.10 -7.73
C PHE A 243 -19.40 -1.52 -6.65
N ALA A 244 -19.66 -1.85 -5.38
CA ALA A 244 -18.89 -1.37 -4.23
C ALA A 244 -17.40 -1.74 -4.31
N VAL A 245 -17.10 -3.04 -4.52
CA VAL A 245 -15.72 -3.52 -4.67
C VAL A 245 -15.09 -2.96 -5.95
N GLY A 246 -15.87 -2.80 -7.03
CA GLY A 246 -15.41 -2.15 -8.26
C GLY A 246 -14.92 -0.74 -8.01
N GLY A 247 -15.71 0.08 -7.31
CA GLY A 247 -15.35 1.44 -6.92
C GLY A 247 -14.11 1.52 -6.04
N LEU A 248 -13.99 0.63 -5.05
CA LEU A 248 -12.80 0.58 -4.19
C LEU A 248 -11.53 0.22 -4.98
N VAL A 249 -11.61 -0.78 -5.88
CA VAL A 249 -10.47 -1.16 -6.73
C VAL A 249 -10.13 -0.07 -7.74
N ALA A 250 -11.15 0.60 -8.30
CA ALA A 250 -10.94 1.76 -9.16
C ALA A 250 -10.22 2.89 -8.42
N THR A 251 -10.64 3.17 -7.18
CA THR A 251 -9.96 4.17 -6.32
C THR A 251 -8.51 3.78 -6.05
N ALA A 252 -8.27 2.53 -5.64
CA ALA A 252 -6.92 2.03 -5.36
C ALA A 252 -6.02 1.95 -6.60
N LEU A 253 -6.60 1.85 -7.80
CA LEU A 253 -5.87 1.88 -9.07
C LEU A 253 -5.58 3.33 -9.50
N THR A 254 -6.61 4.16 -9.63
CA THR A 254 -6.55 5.47 -10.28
C THR A 254 -5.91 6.56 -9.41
N ILE A 255 -6.14 6.57 -8.08
CA ILE A 255 -5.58 7.61 -7.21
C ILE A 255 -4.04 7.62 -7.21
N PRO A 256 -3.34 6.46 -7.10
CA PRO A 256 -1.89 6.43 -7.28
C PRO A 256 -1.42 6.97 -8.64
N PHE A 257 -2.18 6.75 -9.72
CA PHE A 257 -1.86 7.31 -11.02
C PHE A 257 -1.89 8.84 -10.99
N TYR A 258 -2.96 9.46 -10.50
CA TYR A 258 -3.04 10.92 -10.37
C TYR A 258 -1.91 11.51 -9.52
N LEU A 259 -1.51 10.80 -8.46
CA LEU A 259 -0.45 11.26 -7.58
C LEU A 259 0.95 11.10 -8.19
N THR A 260 1.18 10.17 -9.11
CA THR A 260 2.55 9.86 -9.59
C THR A 260 2.81 10.28 -11.03
N VAL A 261 1.77 10.32 -11.86
CA VAL A 261 1.88 10.61 -13.29
C VAL A 261 1.43 12.06 -13.51
N PRO A 262 2.33 12.96 -13.96
CA PRO A 262 2.03 14.39 -14.04
C PRO A 262 1.23 14.76 -15.29
N VAL A 263 0.12 14.05 -15.54
CA VAL A 263 -0.73 14.24 -16.71
C VAL A 263 -1.98 15.05 -16.32
N VAL A 264 -2.28 16.09 -17.10
CA VAL A 264 -3.50 16.89 -16.98
C VAL A 264 -4.27 16.90 -18.30
N ALA A 265 -5.57 17.21 -18.23
CA ALA A 265 -6.41 17.42 -19.39
C ALA A 265 -7.05 18.80 -19.33
N PRO A 266 -6.40 19.84 -19.90
CA PRO A 266 -6.94 21.20 -19.86
C PRO A 266 -8.35 21.25 -20.44
N PHE A 267 -9.26 21.94 -19.75
CA PHE A 267 -10.61 22.13 -20.26
C PHE A 267 -10.57 22.95 -21.54
N ARG A 268 -11.39 22.55 -22.52
CA ARG A 268 -11.52 23.30 -23.77
C ARG A 268 -12.34 24.57 -23.56
N GLU A 269 -12.01 25.60 -24.33
CA GLU A 269 -12.70 26.88 -24.25
C GLU A 269 -14.19 26.74 -24.58
N LEU A 270 -15.03 27.35 -23.74
CA LEU A 270 -16.47 27.37 -23.93
C LEU A 270 -16.82 28.48 -24.92
N GLY A 271 -17.64 28.12 -25.92
CA GLY A 271 -18.15 29.06 -26.91
C GLY A 271 -19.31 29.91 -26.39
N ALA A 272 -20.38 30.02 -27.18
CA ALA A 272 -21.53 30.89 -26.88
C ALA A 272 -22.19 30.59 -25.52
N ASN A 273 -22.54 31.65 -24.79
CA ASN A 273 -23.24 31.58 -23.50
C ASN A 273 -24.66 31.05 -23.68
N THR A 274 -24.86 29.81 -23.25
CA THR A 274 -26.15 29.10 -23.18
C THR A 274 -26.36 28.57 -21.76
N PRO A 275 -27.61 28.30 -21.34
CA PRO A 275 -27.84 27.71 -20.01
C PRO A 275 -27.09 26.39 -19.77
N LEU A 276 -26.80 25.62 -20.84
CA LEU A 276 -26.02 24.39 -20.75
C LEU A 276 -24.51 24.66 -20.59
N SER A 277 -23.97 25.72 -21.21
CA SER A 277 -22.58 26.11 -20.96
C SER A 277 -22.41 26.70 -19.55
N ASP A 278 -23.41 27.39 -19.01
CA ASP A 278 -23.38 27.89 -17.63
C ASP A 278 -23.33 26.75 -16.61
N LEU A 279 -24.07 25.65 -16.86
CA LEU A 279 -24.00 24.44 -16.04
C LEU A 279 -22.61 23.80 -16.08
N LEU A 280 -21.96 23.81 -17.25
CA LEU A 280 -20.61 23.27 -17.39
C LEU A 280 -19.56 24.18 -16.72
N LEU A 281 -19.70 25.50 -16.83
CA LEU A 281 -18.88 26.47 -16.08
C LEU A 281 -19.00 26.26 -14.57
N LEU A 282 -20.22 26.06 -14.06
CA LEU A 282 -20.43 25.75 -12.65
C LEU A 282 -19.66 24.49 -12.24
N GLN A 283 -19.67 23.45 -13.07
CA GLN A 283 -18.90 22.23 -12.79
C GLN A 283 -17.40 22.49 -12.77
N GLN A 284 -16.86 23.28 -13.72
CA GLN A 284 -15.45 23.66 -13.77
C GLN A 284 -14.99 24.48 -12.55
N GLN A 285 -15.91 25.01 -11.73
CA GLN A 285 -15.56 25.65 -10.44
C GLN A 285 -15.26 24.63 -9.33
N PHE A 286 -15.77 23.41 -9.45
CA PHE A 286 -15.64 22.33 -8.48
C PHE A 286 -14.80 21.16 -9.01
N ASP A 287 -14.18 21.31 -10.18
CA ASP A 287 -13.42 20.27 -10.86
C ASP A 287 -12.17 20.91 -11.50
N ARG A 288 -11.08 20.16 -11.59
CA ARG A 288 -9.80 20.65 -12.10
C ARG A 288 -9.23 19.67 -13.11
N PRO A 289 -8.42 20.13 -14.07
CA PRO A 289 -7.83 19.27 -15.11
C PRO A 289 -6.80 18.25 -14.57
N VAL A 290 -6.60 18.15 -13.26
CA VAL A 290 -5.54 17.36 -12.60
C VAL A 290 -5.94 15.91 -12.30
N THR A 291 -7.23 15.62 -12.29
CA THR A 291 -7.85 14.33 -11.96
C THR A 291 -8.48 13.69 -13.21
N ALA A 292 -7.87 13.92 -14.38
CA ALA A 292 -8.44 13.53 -15.65
C ALA A 292 -7.99 12.15 -16.14
N PHE A 293 -6.74 11.73 -15.92
CA PHE A 293 -6.17 10.52 -16.54
C PHE A 293 -5.82 9.42 -15.52
N PRO A 294 -6.50 8.26 -15.51
CA PRO A 294 -7.74 7.88 -16.21
C PRO A 294 -9.02 8.61 -15.75
N ALA A 295 -10.04 8.75 -16.61
CA ALA A 295 -11.27 9.48 -16.26
C ALA A 295 -12.20 8.72 -15.29
N PHE A 296 -12.40 9.23 -14.07
CA PHE A 296 -13.33 8.63 -13.09
C PHE A 296 -14.79 8.70 -13.53
N HIS A 297 -15.22 9.75 -14.24
CA HIS A 297 -16.57 9.85 -14.80
C HIS A 297 -16.93 8.62 -15.62
N VAL A 298 -16.01 8.20 -16.49
CA VAL A 298 -16.17 7.01 -17.34
C VAL A 298 -16.22 5.74 -16.50
N ILE A 299 -15.31 5.59 -15.53
CA ILE A 299 -15.25 4.39 -14.69
C ILE A 299 -16.55 4.22 -13.88
N TRP A 300 -16.99 5.29 -13.21
CA TRP A 300 -18.21 5.26 -12.39
C TRP A 300 -19.47 5.08 -13.22
N LEU A 301 -19.57 5.76 -14.36
CA LEU A 301 -20.65 5.56 -15.33
C LEU A 301 -20.78 4.09 -15.72
N LEU A 302 -19.68 3.46 -16.16
CA LEU A 302 -19.71 2.07 -16.63
C LEU A 302 -19.99 1.08 -15.49
N LEU A 303 -19.49 1.34 -14.28
CA LEU A 303 -19.84 0.55 -13.08
C LEU A 303 -21.32 0.68 -12.72
N ALA A 304 -21.87 1.89 -12.75
CA ALA A 304 -23.28 2.15 -12.47
C ALA A 304 -24.17 1.48 -13.53
N VAL A 305 -23.90 1.69 -14.81
CA VAL A 305 -24.63 1.05 -15.94
C VAL A 305 -24.61 -0.46 -15.80
N ARG A 306 -23.47 -1.07 -15.46
CA ARG A 306 -23.39 -2.52 -15.21
C ARG A 306 -24.29 -2.97 -14.05
N LEU A 307 -24.37 -2.20 -12.97
CA LEU A 307 -25.30 -2.46 -11.87
C LEU A 307 -26.76 -2.37 -12.34
N TYR A 308 -27.11 -1.32 -13.07
CA TYR A 308 -28.47 -1.13 -13.60
C TYR A 308 -28.86 -2.26 -14.55
N ILE A 309 -27.96 -2.73 -15.42
CA ILE A 309 -28.21 -3.89 -16.30
C ILE A 309 -28.41 -5.17 -15.47
N GLY A 310 -27.60 -5.35 -14.41
CA GLY A 310 -27.75 -6.49 -13.49
C GLY A 310 -29.08 -6.49 -12.72
N THR A 311 -29.76 -5.35 -12.68
CA THR A 311 -31.04 -5.12 -12.00
C THR A 311 -32.21 -5.14 -12.99
N PHE A 312 -32.09 -4.45 -14.12
CA PHE A 312 -33.10 -4.27 -15.17
C PHE A 312 -32.58 -4.81 -16.51
N PRO A 313 -32.48 -6.14 -16.68
CA PRO A 313 -31.88 -6.73 -17.87
C PRO A 313 -32.60 -6.39 -19.18
N GLY A 314 -33.92 -6.12 -19.13
CA GLY A 314 -34.70 -5.69 -20.30
C GLY A 314 -34.30 -4.32 -20.86
N LEU A 315 -33.67 -3.45 -20.05
CA LEU A 315 -33.18 -2.14 -20.48
C LEU A 315 -31.73 -2.17 -20.97
N ARG A 316 -31.12 -3.36 -21.12
CA ARG A 316 -29.69 -3.52 -21.40
C ARG A 316 -29.22 -2.71 -22.61
N ILE A 317 -29.95 -2.77 -23.73
CA ILE A 317 -29.56 -2.08 -24.96
C ILE A 317 -29.59 -0.56 -24.73
N TRP A 318 -30.68 -0.04 -24.15
CA TRP A 318 -30.85 1.39 -23.87
C TRP A 318 -29.81 1.92 -22.86
N LEU A 319 -29.48 1.15 -21.83
CA LEU A 319 -28.46 1.53 -20.85
C LEU A 319 -27.06 1.56 -21.46
N TRP A 320 -26.72 0.64 -22.37
CA TRP A 320 -25.44 0.69 -23.09
C TRP A 320 -25.39 1.80 -24.13
N LEU A 321 -26.49 2.10 -24.82
CA LEU A 321 -26.60 3.24 -25.73
C LEU A 321 -26.40 4.56 -24.97
N PHE A 322 -27.06 4.71 -23.81
CA PHE A 322 -26.85 5.85 -22.93
C PHE A 322 -25.39 5.93 -22.45
N ALA A 323 -24.80 4.81 -22.02
CA ALA A 323 -23.41 4.78 -21.61
C ALA A 323 -22.47 5.24 -22.73
N GLY A 324 -22.70 4.79 -23.98
CA GLY A 324 -21.93 5.23 -25.14
C GLY A 324 -22.06 6.73 -25.38
N LEU A 325 -23.28 7.27 -25.30
CA LEU A 325 -23.53 8.71 -25.43
C LEU A 325 -22.84 9.51 -24.32
N ALA A 326 -22.91 9.05 -23.07
CA ALA A 326 -22.31 9.73 -21.92
C ALA A 326 -20.77 9.62 -21.90
N VAL A 327 -20.20 8.53 -22.43
CA VAL A 327 -18.75 8.40 -22.66
C VAL A 327 -18.29 9.39 -23.74
N ILE A 328 -19.02 9.47 -24.88
CA ILE A 328 -18.73 10.44 -25.93
C ILE A 328 -18.87 11.88 -25.39
N SER A 329 -19.84 12.12 -24.52
CA SER A 329 -20.03 13.45 -23.93
C SER A 329 -18.92 13.87 -22.97
N CYS A 330 -18.22 12.95 -22.32
CA CYS A 330 -17.01 13.29 -21.55
C CYS A 330 -15.98 14.02 -22.42
N TRP A 331 -15.82 13.57 -23.67
CA TRP A 331 -14.98 14.22 -24.65
C TRP A 331 -15.65 15.47 -25.23
N THR A 332 -16.87 15.39 -25.76
CA THR A 332 -17.50 16.51 -26.49
C THR A 332 -17.91 17.71 -25.63
N THR A 333 -18.01 17.55 -24.30
CA THR A 333 -18.10 18.66 -23.34
C THR A 333 -16.76 19.39 -23.13
N GLY A 334 -15.65 18.77 -23.53
CA GLY A 334 -14.31 19.33 -23.35
C GLY A 334 -13.76 19.22 -21.92
N MET A 335 -14.38 18.39 -21.09
CA MET A 335 -13.91 18.09 -19.72
C MET A 335 -12.80 17.04 -19.69
N HIS A 336 -12.74 16.17 -20.70
CA HIS A 336 -11.72 15.12 -20.82
C HIS A 336 -11.16 15.07 -22.24
N ALA A 337 -9.88 14.72 -22.36
CA ALA A 337 -9.26 14.33 -23.63
C ALA A 337 -9.65 12.89 -24.01
N ILE A 338 -9.51 12.54 -25.29
CA ILE A 338 -9.73 11.16 -25.76
C ILE A 338 -8.87 10.16 -24.99
N ALA A 339 -7.60 10.50 -24.71
CA ALA A 339 -6.68 9.63 -23.99
C ALA A 339 -7.20 9.29 -22.57
N ASP A 340 -7.79 10.25 -21.87
CA ASP A 340 -8.38 10.08 -20.53
C ASP A 340 -9.56 9.13 -20.55
N VAL A 341 -10.43 9.29 -21.56
CA VAL A 341 -11.62 8.48 -21.76
C VAL A 341 -11.22 7.04 -22.07
N VAL A 342 -10.26 6.84 -22.98
CA VAL A 342 -9.73 5.51 -23.31
C VAL A 342 -9.08 4.86 -22.10
N ALA A 343 -8.29 5.61 -21.33
CA ALA A 343 -7.69 5.13 -20.09
C ALA A 343 -8.77 4.78 -19.04
N GLY A 344 -9.84 5.56 -18.94
CA GLY A 344 -10.99 5.28 -18.07
C GLY A 344 -11.71 3.98 -18.45
N ILE A 345 -11.92 3.73 -19.74
CA ILE A 345 -12.46 2.45 -20.25
C ILE A 345 -11.51 1.30 -19.90
N ALA A 346 -10.21 1.45 -20.14
CA ALA A 346 -9.21 0.43 -19.82
C ALA A 346 -9.17 0.12 -18.31
N ALA A 347 -9.24 1.13 -17.46
CA ALA A 347 -9.33 0.99 -16.01
C ALA A 347 -10.62 0.25 -15.60
N TYR A 348 -11.78 0.59 -16.18
CA TYR A 348 -13.03 -0.14 -15.95
C TYR A 348 -12.93 -1.63 -16.35
N VAL A 349 -12.32 -1.92 -17.50
CA VAL A 349 -12.08 -3.30 -17.95
C VAL A 349 -11.20 -4.05 -16.94
N ALA A 350 -10.11 -3.44 -16.48
CA ALA A 350 -9.23 -4.04 -15.46
C ALA A 350 -9.97 -4.28 -14.14
N VAL A 351 -10.71 -3.29 -13.64
CA VAL A 351 -11.51 -3.36 -12.40
C VAL A 351 -12.55 -4.47 -12.45
N THR A 352 -13.22 -4.63 -13.60
CA THR A 352 -14.24 -5.68 -13.76
C THR A 352 -13.63 -7.06 -14.05
N ALA A 353 -12.42 -7.11 -14.60
CA ALA A 353 -11.64 -8.33 -14.77
C ALA A 353 -10.84 -8.74 -13.52
N ARG A 354 -10.91 -7.99 -12.41
CA ARG A 354 -10.10 -8.19 -11.18
C ARG A 354 -10.02 -9.63 -10.67
N GLN A 355 -11.12 -10.40 -10.69
CA GLN A 355 -11.11 -11.80 -10.24
C GLN A 355 -10.32 -12.69 -11.20
N ARG A 356 -10.45 -12.45 -12.52
CA ARG A 356 -9.66 -13.15 -13.53
C ARG A 356 -8.20 -12.78 -13.40
N ILE A 357 -7.89 -11.48 -13.30
CA ILE A 357 -6.51 -10.98 -13.10
C ILE A 357 -5.90 -11.63 -11.86
N TRP A 358 -6.62 -11.64 -10.72
CA TRP A 358 -6.15 -12.30 -9.51
C TRP A 358 -5.90 -13.80 -9.73
N ARG A 359 -6.79 -14.51 -10.44
CA ARG A 359 -6.57 -15.93 -10.76
C ARG A 359 -5.36 -16.14 -11.67
N TRP A 360 -5.16 -15.29 -12.68
CA TRP A 360 -3.97 -15.30 -13.53
C TRP A 360 -2.70 -15.06 -12.72
N VAL A 361 -2.72 -14.10 -11.78
CA VAL A 361 -1.62 -13.86 -10.84
C VAL A 361 -1.34 -15.11 -10.00
N LEU A 362 -2.37 -15.76 -9.43
CA LEU A 362 -2.19 -16.99 -8.65
C LEU A 362 -1.58 -18.12 -9.50
N VAL A 363 -2.12 -18.36 -10.70
CA VAL A 363 -1.62 -19.42 -11.60
C VAL A 363 -0.18 -19.16 -12.05
N GLY A 364 0.14 -17.92 -12.46
CA GLY A 364 1.50 -17.54 -12.82
C GLY A 364 2.47 -17.64 -11.63
N THR A 365 2.03 -17.20 -10.45
CA THR A 365 2.81 -17.32 -9.21
C THR A 365 3.07 -18.77 -8.84
N GLU A 366 2.06 -19.64 -8.95
CA GLU A 366 2.20 -21.09 -8.74
C GLU A 366 3.16 -21.72 -9.75
N GLY A 367 3.11 -21.29 -11.02
CA GLY A 367 4.06 -21.70 -12.05
C GLY A 367 5.51 -21.35 -11.67
N ILE A 368 5.75 -20.11 -11.22
CA ILE A 368 7.08 -19.68 -10.75
C ILE A 368 7.50 -20.45 -9.49
N ALA A 369 6.59 -20.63 -8.53
CA ALA A 369 6.86 -21.37 -7.29
C ALA A 369 7.30 -22.82 -7.54
N ASN A 370 6.88 -23.41 -8.65
CA ASN A 370 7.23 -24.78 -9.07
C ASN A 370 8.23 -24.84 -10.23
N SER A 371 8.88 -23.71 -10.55
CA SER A 371 9.82 -23.58 -11.68
C SER A 371 11.27 -23.91 -11.34
N TRP A 372 11.55 -24.40 -10.13
CA TRP A 372 12.92 -24.66 -9.69
C TRP A 372 13.64 -25.55 -10.70
N LYS A 373 14.84 -25.14 -11.13
CA LYS A 373 15.65 -25.89 -12.10
C LYS A 373 17.12 -25.73 -11.80
N GLU A 374 17.86 -26.85 -11.88
CA GLU A 374 19.31 -26.87 -11.82
C GLU A 374 19.92 -27.30 -13.16
N TRP A 375 21.08 -26.74 -13.50
CA TRP A 375 21.96 -27.21 -14.55
C TRP A 375 23.31 -27.57 -13.95
N ARG A 376 23.90 -28.68 -14.38
CA ARG A 376 25.22 -29.11 -13.93
C ARG A 376 26.22 -29.05 -15.07
N ILE A 377 27.35 -28.40 -14.81
CA ILE A 377 28.49 -28.29 -15.73
C ILE A 377 29.73 -28.72 -14.94
N GLY A 378 30.10 -29.98 -15.06
CA GLY A 378 31.13 -30.59 -14.21
C GLY A 378 30.76 -30.48 -12.72
N PRO A 379 31.66 -29.99 -11.84
CA PRO A 379 31.40 -29.88 -10.40
C PRO A 379 30.53 -28.66 -10.04
N ILE A 380 30.19 -27.82 -11.02
CA ILE A 380 29.41 -26.59 -10.85
C ILE A 380 27.94 -26.90 -11.07
N ARG A 381 27.10 -26.40 -10.16
CA ARG A 381 25.65 -26.37 -10.32
C ARG A 381 25.15 -24.94 -10.38
N ILE A 382 24.28 -24.67 -11.34
CA ILE A 382 23.63 -23.39 -11.56
C ILE A 382 22.14 -23.56 -11.29
N ILE A 383 21.55 -22.70 -10.47
CA ILE A 383 20.15 -22.72 -10.07
C ILE A 383 19.45 -21.46 -10.58
N ASN A 384 18.32 -21.63 -11.25
CA ASN A 384 17.61 -20.55 -11.95
C ASN A 384 17.22 -19.36 -11.05
N HIS A 385 16.96 -19.59 -9.77
CA HIS A 385 16.53 -18.54 -8.86
C HIS A 385 17.58 -17.43 -8.63
N GLY A 386 18.86 -17.68 -8.95
CA GLY A 386 19.92 -16.67 -8.88
C GLY A 386 19.67 -15.47 -9.79
N ILE A 387 19.03 -15.70 -10.95
CA ILE A 387 18.72 -14.65 -11.94
C ILE A 387 17.87 -13.54 -11.31
N TYR A 388 16.88 -13.88 -10.49
CA TYR A 388 16.05 -12.87 -9.83
C TYR A 388 16.83 -12.02 -8.83
N ALA A 389 17.81 -12.61 -8.12
CA ALA A 389 18.69 -11.83 -7.24
C ALA A 389 19.56 -10.86 -8.06
N GLY A 390 20.10 -11.33 -9.18
CA GLY A 390 20.84 -10.49 -10.11
C GLY A 390 20.03 -9.35 -10.68
N MET A 391 18.82 -9.61 -11.17
CA MET A 391 17.92 -8.57 -11.67
C MET A 391 17.63 -7.52 -10.59
N GLY A 392 17.39 -7.95 -9.35
CA GLY A 392 17.23 -7.04 -8.21
C GLY A 392 18.48 -6.17 -8.00
N ALA A 393 19.68 -6.77 -8.04
CA ALA A 393 20.93 -6.03 -7.90
C ALA A 393 21.19 -5.07 -9.08
N THR A 394 20.89 -5.46 -10.32
CA THR A 394 20.97 -4.59 -11.50
C THR A 394 20.08 -3.36 -11.31
N VAL A 395 18.80 -3.57 -10.99
CA VAL A 395 17.84 -2.47 -10.80
C VAL A 395 18.24 -1.58 -9.63
N GLY A 396 18.66 -2.17 -8.51
CA GLY A 396 19.10 -1.41 -7.34
C GLY A 396 20.32 -0.54 -7.64
N PHE A 397 21.34 -1.12 -8.29
CA PHE A 397 22.54 -0.39 -8.70
C PHE A 397 22.20 0.72 -9.69
N LEU A 398 21.34 0.44 -10.67
CA LEU A 398 20.93 1.40 -11.69
C LEU A 398 20.23 2.61 -11.06
N ILE A 399 19.31 2.36 -10.13
CA ILE A 399 18.61 3.43 -9.40
C ILE A 399 19.59 4.25 -8.56
N VAL A 400 20.43 3.60 -7.75
CA VAL A 400 21.41 4.30 -6.90
C VAL A 400 22.40 5.11 -7.74
N GLY A 401 22.93 4.53 -8.82
CA GLY A 401 23.85 5.20 -9.74
C GLY A 401 23.21 6.36 -10.50
N TYR A 402 21.91 6.29 -10.80
CA TYR A 402 21.16 7.42 -11.37
C TYR A 402 21.07 8.58 -10.37
N PHE A 403 20.71 8.30 -9.11
CA PHE A 403 20.57 9.34 -8.10
C PHE A 403 21.88 9.98 -7.64
N LEU A 404 22.96 9.21 -7.59
CA LEU A 404 24.27 9.73 -7.20
C LEU A 404 25.06 10.32 -8.38
N GLY A 405 24.59 10.09 -9.61
CA GLY A 405 25.24 10.50 -10.84
C GLY A 405 26.40 9.59 -11.28
N GLY A 406 26.80 9.71 -12.55
CA GLY A 406 27.87 8.91 -13.16
C GLY A 406 29.24 9.06 -12.49
N GLU A 407 29.53 10.22 -11.90
CA GLU A 407 30.79 10.48 -11.18
C GLU A 407 30.87 9.71 -9.84
N ALA A 408 29.72 9.32 -9.27
CA ALA A 408 29.63 8.52 -8.06
C ALA A 408 29.54 7.00 -8.35
N PHE A 409 29.94 6.56 -9.54
CA PHE A 409 29.99 5.15 -9.91
C PHE A 409 30.74 4.30 -8.87
N TRP A 410 31.94 4.73 -8.48
CA TRP A 410 32.79 4.01 -7.54
C TRP A 410 32.18 3.94 -6.14
N ALA A 411 31.47 4.99 -5.71
CA ALA A 411 30.71 4.98 -4.47
C ALA A 411 29.57 3.94 -4.54
N SER A 412 28.82 3.91 -5.63
CA SER A 412 27.73 2.94 -5.87
C SER A 412 28.23 1.49 -5.87
N LEU A 413 29.39 1.27 -6.50
CA LEU A 413 30.07 -0.03 -6.49
C LEU A 413 30.50 -0.44 -5.09
N MET A 414 31.14 0.48 -4.35
CA MET A 414 31.60 0.20 -2.98
C MET A 414 30.43 -0.12 -2.03
N ILE A 415 29.30 0.60 -2.15
CA ILE A 415 28.08 0.29 -1.40
C ILE A 415 27.59 -1.12 -1.73
N SER A 416 27.48 -1.43 -3.02
CA SER A 416 26.98 -2.72 -3.51
C SER A 416 27.87 -3.90 -3.06
N VAL A 417 29.18 -3.73 -3.13
CA VAL A 417 30.16 -4.72 -2.63
C VAL A 417 30.04 -4.89 -1.11
N SER A 418 29.91 -3.79 -0.36
CA SER A 418 29.73 -3.82 1.10
C SER A 418 28.46 -4.61 1.49
N ILE A 419 27.35 -4.38 0.77
CA ILE A 419 26.09 -5.11 0.96
C ILE A 419 26.30 -6.61 0.75
N VAL A 420 26.93 -7.02 -0.35
CA VAL A 420 27.12 -8.46 -0.65
C VAL A 420 28.04 -9.13 0.37
N ILE A 421 29.17 -8.49 0.73
CA ILE A 421 30.12 -9.03 1.70
C ILE A 421 29.45 -9.21 3.07
N CYS A 422 28.82 -8.16 3.60
CA CYS A 422 28.19 -8.23 4.91
C CYS A 422 26.99 -9.19 4.92
N ALA A 423 26.22 -9.27 3.82
CA ALA A 423 25.16 -10.26 3.66
C ALA A 423 25.72 -11.69 3.69
N GLY A 424 26.86 -11.94 3.04
CA GLY A 424 27.52 -13.24 3.03
C GLY A 424 28.03 -13.64 4.41
N ILE A 425 28.73 -12.72 5.10
CA ILE A 425 29.21 -12.89 6.47
C ILE A 425 28.05 -13.24 7.42
N TRP A 426 26.97 -12.45 7.38
CA TRP A 426 25.81 -12.69 8.23
C TRP A 426 25.14 -14.04 7.95
N GLY A 427 24.91 -14.37 6.68
CA GLY A 427 24.28 -15.62 6.28
C GLY A 427 25.03 -16.85 6.79
N GLN A 428 26.36 -16.76 6.82
CA GLN A 428 27.25 -17.91 7.01
C GLN A 428 27.80 -18.04 8.44
N ILE A 429 27.91 -16.95 9.18
CA ILE A 429 28.41 -16.96 10.56
C ILE A 429 27.24 -16.99 11.56
N LEU A 430 26.19 -16.22 11.31
CA LEU A 430 25.14 -15.98 12.31
C LEU A 430 23.86 -16.80 12.09
N VAL A 431 23.56 -17.16 10.84
CA VAL A 431 22.30 -17.86 10.48
C VAL A 431 22.54 -19.25 9.88
N GLY A 432 23.79 -19.56 9.51
CA GLY A 432 24.14 -20.84 8.89
C GLY A 432 23.96 -22.01 9.86
N SER A 433 23.25 -23.05 9.42
CA SER A 433 23.17 -24.33 10.14
C SER A 433 23.47 -25.51 9.21
N LYS A 434 23.76 -26.70 9.75
CA LYS A 434 24.00 -27.92 8.96
C LYS A 434 22.85 -28.29 8.00
N LYS A 435 21.61 -27.84 8.31
CA LYS A 435 20.41 -28.08 7.49
C LYS A 435 20.03 -26.90 6.57
N LEU A 436 20.50 -25.69 6.87
CA LEU A 436 20.18 -24.44 6.16
C LEU A 436 21.44 -23.58 6.07
N LEU A 437 22.31 -23.87 5.10
CA LEU A 437 23.41 -22.98 4.75
C LEU A 437 22.84 -21.83 3.91
N ARG A 438 22.39 -20.76 4.58
CA ARG A 438 21.94 -19.56 3.86
C ARG A 438 23.19 -18.85 3.30
N PRO A 439 23.33 -18.70 1.98
CA PRO A 439 24.50 -18.04 1.40
C PRO A 439 24.59 -16.57 1.81
N PHE A 440 23.45 -15.90 1.95
CA PHE A 440 23.36 -14.48 2.27
C PHE A 440 22.19 -14.20 3.22
N GLY A 441 22.40 -13.31 4.18
CA GLY A 441 21.41 -12.87 5.17
C GLY A 441 20.97 -11.42 4.97
N TYR A 442 19.67 -11.16 5.14
CA TYR A 442 19.06 -9.84 4.97
C TYR A 442 19.69 -8.77 5.88
N TYR A 443 19.79 -9.04 7.19
CA TYR A 443 20.36 -8.09 8.15
C TYR A 443 21.84 -7.77 7.86
N GLY A 444 22.60 -8.73 7.35
CA GLY A 444 23.95 -8.47 6.85
C GLY A 444 23.96 -7.49 5.69
N GLY A 445 22.99 -7.57 4.77
CA GLY A 445 22.82 -6.59 3.71
C GLY A 445 22.47 -5.19 4.24
N VAL A 446 21.62 -5.09 5.27
CA VAL A 446 21.30 -3.80 5.92
C VAL A 446 22.54 -3.19 6.58
N ILE A 447 23.32 -3.99 7.30
CA ILE A 447 24.59 -3.55 7.90
C ILE A 447 25.58 -3.12 6.82
N GLY A 448 25.70 -3.90 5.73
CA GLY A 448 26.55 -3.59 4.60
C GLY A 448 26.15 -2.32 3.86
N ALA A 449 24.85 -2.00 3.79
CA ALA A 449 24.37 -0.74 3.26
C ALA A 449 24.80 0.44 4.16
N GLY A 450 24.65 0.31 5.48
CA GLY A 450 25.13 1.32 6.43
C GLY A 450 26.64 1.55 6.36
N LEU A 451 27.42 0.47 6.35
CA LEU A 451 28.87 0.54 6.16
C LEU A 451 29.23 1.18 4.81
N GLY A 452 28.56 0.77 3.74
CA GLY A 452 28.73 1.32 2.40
C GLY A 452 28.48 2.83 2.35
N ILE A 453 27.43 3.33 3.01
CA ILE A 453 27.14 4.76 3.12
C ILE A 453 28.30 5.50 3.80
N VAL A 454 28.79 4.99 4.94
CA VAL A 454 29.89 5.60 5.70
C VAL A 454 31.17 5.62 4.87
N LEU A 455 31.52 4.50 4.25
CA LEU A 455 32.70 4.41 3.39
C LEU A 455 32.58 5.35 2.17
N ALA A 456 31.40 5.43 1.56
CA ALA A 456 31.18 6.28 0.39
C ALA A 456 31.32 7.76 0.73
N ASN A 457 30.85 8.16 1.91
CA ASN A 457 31.10 9.50 2.43
C ASN A 457 32.60 9.73 2.69
N TRP A 458 33.28 8.78 3.35
CA TRP A 458 34.68 8.95 3.73
C TRP A 458 35.64 9.01 2.54
N VAL A 459 35.45 8.15 1.53
CA VAL A 459 36.36 8.04 0.37
C VAL A 459 36.01 9.01 -0.74
N PHE A 460 34.72 9.25 -0.98
CA PHE A 460 34.24 9.99 -2.15
C PHE A 460 33.51 11.29 -1.78
N ALA A 461 33.54 11.71 -0.51
CA ALA A 461 32.87 12.91 0.01
C ALA A 461 31.36 12.98 -0.29
N GLN A 462 30.72 11.83 -0.53
CA GLN A 462 29.29 11.76 -0.90
C GLN A 462 28.38 12.04 0.30
N ASN A 463 27.25 12.71 0.06
CA ASN A 463 26.30 13.01 1.13
C ASN A 463 25.59 11.73 1.61
N MET A 464 25.73 11.40 2.90
CA MET A 464 25.17 10.18 3.49
C MET A 464 23.65 10.10 3.38
N LEU A 465 22.94 11.22 3.53
CA LEU A 465 21.48 11.27 3.43
C LEU A 465 21.02 11.13 1.99
N ALA A 466 21.75 11.69 1.02
CA ALA A 466 21.47 11.49 -0.39
C ALA A 466 21.62 10.01 -0.79
N ILE A 467 22.71 9.35 -0.36
CA ILE A 467 22.90 7.91 -0.57
C ILE A 467 21.80 7.11 0.11
N GLY A 468 21.47 7.45 1.37
CA GLY A 468 20.41 6.79 2.11
C GLY A 468 19.06 6.89 1.40
N ALA A 469 18.73 8.07 0.85
CA ALA A 469 17.51 8.29 0.10
C ALA A 469 17.51 7.47 -1.21
N ALA A 470 18.62 7.49 -1.96
CA ALA A 470 18.79 6.67 -3.17
C ALA A 470 18.57 5.18 -2.90
N LEU A 471 19.12 4.67 -1.79
CA LEU A 471 18.90 3.29 -1.34
C LEU A 471 17.44 3.04 -0.92
N ALA A 472 16.81 3.98 -0.22
CA ALA A 472 15.40 3.90 0.16
C ALA A 472 14.47 3.86 -1.06
N ILE A 473 14.79 4.61 -2.12
CA ILE A 473 14.05 4.61 -3.39
C ILE A 473 14.27 3.31 -4.16
N ALA A 474 15.51 2.78 -4.16
CA ALA A 474 15.84 1.52 -4.83
C ALA A 474 15.22 0.30 -4.12
N ALA A 475 15.17 0.31 -2.79
CA ALA A 475 14.87 -0.86 -1.98
C ALA A 475 13.52 -1.52 -2.29
N PRO A 476 12.39 -0.80 -2.52
CA PRO A 476 11.13 -1.45 -2.87
C PRO A 476 11.22 -2.28 -4.16
N TRP A 477 11.88 -1.76 -5.20
CA TRP A 477 12.07 -2.47 -6.47
C TRP A 477 12.95 -3.71 -6.31
N VAL A 478 14.08 -3.55 -5.60
CA VAL A 478 14.99 -4.66 -5.28
C VAL A 478 14.25 -5.74 -4.48
N GLN A 479 13.46 -5.36 -3.49
CA GLN A 479 12.69 -6.29 -2.67
C GLN A 479 11.60 -6.99 -3.46
N ALA A 480 10.84 -6.27 -4.29
CA ALA A 480 9.79 -6.85 -5.13
C ALA A 480 10.38 -7.92 -6.07
N ILE A 481 11.48 -7.61 -6.76
CA ILE A 481 12.14 -8.56 -7.65
C ILE A 481 12.71 -9.75 -6.85
N GLY A 482 13.31 -9.50 -5.68
CA GLY A 482 13.83 -10.55 -4.80
C GLY A 482 12.77 -11.54 -4.30
N ARG A 483 11.47 -11.19 -4.33
CA ARG A 483 10.38 -12.10 -3.96
C ARG A 483 10.16 -13.22 -4.97
N PHE A 484 10.56 -13.06 -6.24
CA PHE A 484 10.55 -14.16 -7.20
C PHE A 484 11.52 -15.27 -6.79
N ARG A 485 12.70 -14.93 -6.28
CA ARG A 485 13.61 -15.90 -5.69
C ARG A 485 12.97 -16.65 -4.52
N CYS A 486 12.22 -15.93 -3.67
CA CYS A 486 11.53 -16.53 -2.53
C CYS A 486 10.47 -17.55 -2.98
N LEU A 487 9.72 -17.23 -4.05
CA LEU A 487 8.76 -18.16 -4.67
C LEU A 487 9.46 -19.44 -5.15
N VAL A 488 10.54 -19.33 -5.94
CA VAL A 488 11.24 -20.53 -6.45
C VAL A 488 11.85 -21.39 -5.32
N GLN A 489 12.36 -20.76 -4.25
CA GLN A 489 12.92 -21.48 -3.10
C GLN A 489 11.86 -22.02 -2.13
N GLY A 490 10.63 -21.50 -2.17
CA GLY A 490 9.60 -21.79 -1.17
C GLY A 490 9.86 -21.18 0.21
N CYS A 491 10.63 -20.09 0.31
CA CYS A 491 10.82 -19.36 1.56
C CYS A 491 9.86 -18.17 1.68
N CYS A 492 9.65 -17.65 2.89
CA CYS A 492 8.68 -16.57 3.15
C CYS A 492 7.24 -16.91 2.72
N HIS A 493 6.87 -18.20 2.72
CA HIS A 493 5.57 -18.67 2.27
C HIS A 493 4.45 -18.33 3.28
N GLY A 494 3.21 -18.33 2.80
CA GLY A 494 2.04 -18.04 3.61
C GLY A 494 1.58 -19.21 4.46
N ALA A 495 0.67 -18.93 5.39
CA ALA A 495 -0.11 -19.92 6.10
C ALA A 495 -1.20 -20.52 5.18
N LYS A 496 -1.79 -21.64 5.61
CA LYS A 496 -2.90 -22.30 4.89
C LYS A 496 -4.06 -21.32 4.67
N THR A 497 -4.69 -21.41 3.51
CA THR A 497 -5.82 -20.57 3.11
C THR A 497 -6.78 -21.35 2.22
N CYS A 498 -7.76 -20.68 1.60
CA CYS A 498 -8.66 -21.30 0.65
C CYS A 498 -8.13 -21.25 -0.79
N ASP A 499 -8.61 -22.14 -1.66
CA ASP A 499 -8.13 -22.27 -3.05
C ASP A 499 -8.28 -21.00 -3.91
N SER A 500 -9.26 -20.15 -3.58
CA SER A 500 -9.49 -18.88 -4.28
C SER A 500 -8.45 -17.80 -3.93
N ALA A 501 -7.67 -18.01 -2.87
CA ALA A 501 -6.72 -17.03 -2.32
C ALA A 501 -5.28 -17.56 -2.21
N GLY A 502 -5.04 -18.84 -2.54
CA GLY A 502 -3.77 -19.51 -2.32
C GLY A 502 -3.06 -20.01 -3.58
N ILE A 503 -1.79 -20.35 -3.41
CA ILE A 503 -0.93 -21.09 -4.37
C ILE A 503 -0.44 -22.39 -3.73
N CYS A 504 -0.17 -23.41 -4.53
CA CYS A 504 0.33 -24.69 -4.07
C CYS A 504 1.78 -24.95 -4.51
N TYR A 505 2.61 -25.41 -3.58
CA TYR A 505 3.96 -25.87 -3.85
C TYR A 505 3.97 -27.39 -3.99
N ARG A 506 4.63 -27.89 -5.03
CA ARG A 506 4.75 -29.32 -5.37
C ARG A 506 6.19 -29.74 -5.70
N HIS A 507 7.08 -28.78 -5.97
CA HIS A 507 8.46 -29.10 -6.31
C HIS A 507 9.26 -29.60 -5.08
N GLU A 508 9.91 -30.76 -5.17
CA GLU A 508 10.62 -31.45 -4.07
C GLU A 508 11.74 -30.62 -3.41
N ARG A 509 12.36 -29.72 -4.18
CA ARG A 509 13.39 -28.78 -3.68
C ARG A 509 12.84 -27.56 -2.95
N SER A 510 11.53 -27.35 -2.95
CA SER A 510 10.91 -26.24 -2.23
C SER A 510 11.02 -26.44 -0.73
N ARG A 511 11.37 -25.38 0.00
CA ARG A 511 11.41 -25.39 1.47
C ARG A 511 10.04 -25.61 2.10
N VAL A 512 8.96 -25.35 1.36
CA VAL A 512 7.59 -25.68 1.78
C VAL A 512 7.44 -27.18 1.99
N LEU A 513 7.99 -28.00 1.09
CA LEU A 513 7.98 -29.46 1.20
C LEU A 513 9.01 -29.93 2.22
N GLN A 514 10.26 -29.49 2.08
CA GLN A 514 11.39 -30.00 2.86
C GLN A 514 11.36 -29.62 4.34
N VAL A 515 10.71 -28.51 4.69
CA VAL A 515 10.76 -27.96 6.06
C VAL A 515 9.39 -27.80 6.69
N SER A 516 8.39 -27.36 5.92
CA SER A 516 7.05 -27.08 6.48
C SER A 516 6.06 -28.25 6.31
N GLY A 517 6.31 -29.21 5.42
CA GLY A 517 5.41 -30.35 5.17
C GLY A 517 4.04 -29.94 4.62
N LEU A 518 3.96 -28.83 3.88
CA LEU A 518 2.70 -28.25 3.36
C LEU A 518 2.52 -28.51 1.85
N GLU A 519 2.96 -29.66 1.39
CA GLU A 519 2.87 -30.05 -0.02
C GLU A 519 1.43 -29.99 -0.54
N GLY A 520 1.22 -29.41 -1.72
CA GLY A 520 -0.06 -29.37 -2.41
C GLY A 520 -1.15 -28.54 -1.73
N GLN A 521 -0.90 -27.98 -0.55
CA GLN A 521 -1.89 -27.22 0.21
C GLN A 521 -1.97 -25.77 -0.29
N PRO A 522 -3.17 -25.17 -0.35
CA PRO A 522 -3.33 -23.76 -0.71
C PRO A 522 -2.73 -22.87 0.38
N LEU A 523 -1.65 -22.14 0.04
CA LEU A 523 -0.98 -21.19 0.93
C LEU A 523 -1.16 -19.77 0.45
N HIS A 524 -1.31 -18.82 1.39
CA HIS A 524 -1.30 -17.41 1.05
C HIS A 524 -0.04 -17.06 0.21
N PRO A 525 -0.17 -16.37 -0.94
CA PRO A 525 0.97 -15.93 -1.73
C PRO A 525 1.60 -14.68 -1.09
N THR A 526 2.10 -14.81 0.14
CA THR A 526 2.77 -13.71 0.88
C THR A 526 3.90 -13.05 0.09
N PRO A 527 4.68 -13.74 -0.79
CA PRO A 527 5.62 -13.04 -1.65
C PRO A 527 4.95 -12.06 -2.62
N VAL A 528 3.76 -12.37 -3.14
CA VAL A 528 2.97 -11.46 -3.98
C VAL A 528 2.45 -10.28 -3.17
N TYR A 529 1.98 -10.51 -1.94
CA TYR A 529 1.60 -9.41 -1.04
C TYR A 529 2.78 -8.45 -0.80
N SER A 530 3.99 -9.01 -0.65
CA SER A 530 5.22 -8.23 -0.54
C SER A 530 5.56 -7.48 -1.83
N MET A 531 5.40 -8.09 -3.00
CA MET A 531 5.61 -7.41 -4.29
C MET A 531 4.67 -6.22 -4.46
N LEU A 532 3.37 -6.42 -4.25
CA LEU A 532 2.36 -5.38 -4.41
C LEU A 532 2.57 -4.21 -3.45
N SER A 533 2.86 -4.50 -2.17
CA SER A 533 3.17 -3.45 -1.19
C SER A 533 4.45 -2.69 -1.56
N ASN A 534 5.51 -3.36 -2.00
CA ASN A 534 6.73 -2.69 -2.42
C ASN A 534 6.54 -1.83 -3.68
N VAL A 535 5.75 -2.27 -4.66
CA VAL A 535 5.41 -1.42 -5.83
C VAL A 535 4.71 -0.16 -5.37
N LEU A 536 3.70 -0.26 -4.48
CA LEU A 536 3.01 0.90 -3.94
C LEU A 536 3.94 1.84 -3.17
N ILE A 537 4.83 1.29 -2.33
CA ILE A 537 5.83 2.08 -1.60
C ILE A 537 6.76 2.79 -2.59
N GLY A 538 7.27 2.09 -3.61
CA GLY A 538 8.12 2.68 -4.65
C GLY A 538 7.44 3.85 -5.37
N LEU A 539 6.16 3.70 -5.73
CA LEU A 539 5.36 4.77 -6.34
C LEU A 539 5.21 5.99 -5.40
N ILE A 540 4.94 5.76 -4.11
CA ILE A 540 4.87 6.85 -3.12
C ILE A 540 6.21 7.57 -3.00
N LEU A 541 7.33 6.84 -2.91
CA LEU A 541 8.66 7.45 -2.81
C LEU A 541 9.04 8.22 -4.08
N ILE A 542 8.64 7.73 -5.26
CA ILE A 542 8.78 8.48 -6.52
C ILE A 542 8.00 9.79 -6.44
N ARG A 543 6.74 9.78 -5.97
CA ARG A 543 6.00 11.03 -5.78
C ARG A 543 6.74 11.97 -4.82
N LEU A 544 7.24 11.47 -3.70
CA LEU A 544 8.00 12.30 -2.75
C LEU A 544 9.24 12.94 -3.40
N LEU A 545 9.93 12.22 -4.28
CA LEU A 545 11.03 12.79 -5.08
C LEU A 545 10.57 13.89 -6.01
N LEU A 546 9.47 13.65 -6.74
CA LEU A 546 8.96 14.59 -7.73
C LEU A 546 8.53 15.92 -7.09
N ILE A 547 8.05 15.91 -5.84
CA ILE A 547 7.73 17.13 -5.08
C ILE A 547 8.94 17.74 -4.35
N GLY A 548 10.16 17.20 -4.54
CA GLY A 548 11.36 17.70 -3.89
C GLY A 548 11.39 17.48 -2.37
N ALA A 549 10.86 16.34 -1.89
CA ALA A 549 10.86 16.06 -0.46
C ALA A 549 12.28 15.93 0.11
N PRO A 550 12.51 16.33 1.37
CA PRO A 550 13.79 16.16 2.06
C PRO A 550 14.25 14.69 2.09
N ALA A 551 15.56 14.46 1.92
CA ALA A 551 16.15 13.12 1.98
C ALA A 551 15.80 12.34 3.25
N SER A 552 15.83 12.98 4.42
CA SER A 552 15.42 12.38 5.69
C SER A 552 13.95 11.96 5.69
N PHE A 553 13.07 12.76 5.09
CA PHE A 553 11.66 12.45 4.95
C PHE A 553 11.45 11.22 4.06
N VAL A 554 12.13 11.15 2.91
CA VAL A 554 12.07 10.01 1.98
C VAL A 554 12.51 8.71 2.66
N ILE A 555 13.66 8.74 3.35
CA ILE A 555 14.18 7.59 4.10
C ILE A 555 13.18 7.16 5.19
N GLY A 556 12.67 8.13 5.95
CA GLY A 556 11.71 7.88 7.03
C GLY A 556 10.40 7.27 6.51
N CYS A 557 9.86 7.79 5.41
CA CYS A 557 8.68 7.24 4.74
C CYS A 557 8.88 5.80 4.27
N TYR A 558 10.04 5.49 3.66
CA TYR A 558 10.36 4.11 3.30
C TYR A 558 10.31 3.18 4.52
N LEU A 559 10.99 3.56 5.60
CA LEU A 559 11.04 2.77 6.83
C LEU A 559 9.65 2.58 7.47
N MET A 560 8.83 3.63 7.47
CA MET A 560 7.45 3.59 7.97
C MET A 560 6.57 2.67 7.12
N PHE A 561 6.48 2.89 5.81
CA PHE A 561 5.58 2.12 4.96
C PHE A 561 6.03 0.66 4.82
N ASN A 562 7.34 0.41 4.73
CA ASN A 562 7.86 -0.95 4.77
C ASN A 562 7.56 -1.62 6.11
N GLY A 563 7.71 -0.92 7.24
CA GLY A 563 7.33 -1.43 8.55
C GLY A 563 5.84 -1.81 8.62
N LEU A 564 4.95 -0.90 8.22
CA LEU A 564 3.50 -1.13 8.20
C LEU A 564 3.10 -2.32 7.33
N ALA A 565 3.67 -2.44 6.12
CA ALA A 565 3.40 -3.54 5.21
C ALA A 565 3.93 -4.88 5.75
N ARG A 566 5.16 -4.88 6.29
CA ARG A 566 5.80 -6.07 6.88
C ARG A 566 5.04 -6.58 8.10
N PHE A 567 4.54 -5.68 8.94
CA PHE A 567 3.76 -6.04 10.12
C PHE A 567 2.51 -6.86 9.74
N VAL A 568 1.82 -6.46 8.66
CA VAL A 568 0.65 -7.17 8.14
C VAL A 568 1.05 -8.46 7.44
N GLU A 569 2.00 -8.41 6.51
CA GLU A 569 2.45 -9.59 5.74
C GLU A 569 2.87 -10.74 6.67
N GLU A 570 3.60 -10.42 7.74
CA GLU A 570 4.12 -11.41 8.68
C GLU A 570 3.00 -12.15 9.42
N ALA A 571 1.85 -11.52 9.64
CA ALA A 571 0.67 -12.18 10.23
C ALA A 571 0.13 -13.32 9.38
N TYR A 572 0.30 -13.22 8.05
CA TYR A 572 -0.16 -14.22 7.08
C TYR A 572 0.91 -15.24 6.70
N ARG A 573 2.14 -15.13 7.21
CA ARG A 573 3.21 -16.10 6.96
C ARG A 573 3.02 -17.42 7.71
N GLY A 574 3.43 -18.51 7.06
CA GLY A 574 3.32 -19.89 7.58
C GLY A 574 4.64 -20.54 7.97
N GLU A 575 5.74 -19.78 8.10
CA GLU A 575 7.06 -20.32 8.39
C GLU A 575 7.20 -20.77 9.86
N PRO A 576 7.38 -22.08 10.13
CA PRO A 576 7.34 -22.63 11.49
C PRO A 576 8.53 -22.23 12.37
N GLN A 577 9.64 -21.77 11.78
CA GLN A 577 10.86 -21.40 12.54
C GLN A 577 10.80 -19.97 13.11
N THR A 578 9.76 -19.19 12.78
CA THR A 578 9.67 -17.81 13.21
C THR A 578 9.29 -17.75 14.68
N GLN A 579 10.18 -17.22 15.51
CA GLN A 579 9.93 -17.07 16.94
C GLN A 579 8.78 -16.10 17.22
N ILE A 580 7.94 -16.44 18.19
CA ILE A 580 6.85 -15.61 18.69
C ILE A 580 7.21 -15.13 20.08
N ILE A 581 7.25 -13.81 20.29
CA ILE A 581 7.61 -13.15 21.53
C ILE A 581 6.50 -12.15 21.86
N GLY A 582 5.91 -12.25 23.05
CA GLY A 582 4.83 -11.35 23.47
C GLY A 582 3.58 -11.40 22.57
N GLY A 583 3.31 -12.55 21.94
CA GLY A 583 2.18 -12.74 21.02
C GLY A 583 2.40 -12.24 19.59
N LEU A 584 3.54 -11.59 19.31
CA LEU A 584 3.93 -11.15 17.98
C LEU A 584 5.10 -11.98 17.46
N LYS A 585 5.15 -12.18 16.14
CA LYS A 585 6.33 -12.77 15.50
C LYS A 585 7.51 -11.81 15.60
N ILE A 586 8.73 -12.32 15.73
CA ILE A 586 9.95 -11.48 15.86
C ILE A 586 10.05 -10.42 14.74
N TYR A 587 9.64 -10.74 13.51
CA TYR A 587 9.69 -9.78 12.41
C TYR A 587 8.64 -8.67 12.51
N GLN A 588 7.54 -8.87 13.24
CA GLN A 588 6.59 -7.80 13.56
C GLN A 588 7.19 -6.79 14.54
N TRP A 589 8.02 -7.24 15.49
CA TRP A 589 8.80 -6.34 16.34
C TRP A 589 9.80 -5.52 15.53
N THR A 590 10.52 -6.16 14.59
CA THR A 590 11.44 -5.41 13.71
C THR A 590 10.71 -4.43 12.80
N ALA A 591 9.50 -4.76 12.36
CA ALA A 591 8.64 -3.87 11.61
C ALA A 591 8.20 -2.65 12.43
N LEU A 592 7.86 -2.84 13.70
CA LEU A 592 7.56 -1.75 14.63
C LEU A 592 8.79 -0.86 14.87
N THR A 593 9.97 -1.44 15.08
CA THR A 593 11.21 -0.67 15.20
C THR A 593 11.51 0.13 13.94
N SER A 594 11.34 -0.47 12.75
CA SER A 594 11.47 0.24 11.48
C SER A 594 10.49 1.40 11.37
N PHE A 595 9.23 1.20 11.78
CA PHE A 595 8.23 2.26 11.77
C PHE A 595 8.62 3.42 12.68
N MET A 596 8.98 3.14 13.94
CA MET A 596 9.39 4.17 14.90
C MET A 596 10.67 4.91 14.47
N ALA A 597 11.66 4.16 13.96
CA ALA A 597 12.86 4.75 13.39
C ALA A 597 12.53 5.66 12.21
N GLY A 598 11.62 5.24 11.33
CA GLY A 598 11.15 6.05 10.21
C GLY A 598 10.47 7.34 10.65
N SER A 599 9.56 7.28 11.61
CA SER A 599 8.89 8.47 12.15
C SER A 599 9.88 9.45 12.77
N ILE A 600 10.87 8.97 13.54
CA ILE A 600 11.94 9.82 14.08
C ILE A 600 12.78 10.42 12.95
N PHE A 601 13.13 9.62 11.93
CA PHE A 601 13.98 10.05 10.83
C PHE A 601 13.33 11.18 10.01
N THR A 602 12.01 11.14 9.84
CA THR A 602 11.26 12.23 9.16
C THR A 602 11.32 13.58 9.87
N MET A 603 11.68 13.63 11.15
CA MET A 603 11.76 14.87 11.93
C MET A 603 13.08 15.64 11.72
N PHE A 604 14.09 15.02 11.13
CA PHE A 604 15.38 15.67 10.92
C PHE A 604 15.33 16.55 9.66
N PRO A 605 15.79 17.81 9.74
CA PRO A 605 15.90 18.64 8.54
C PRO A 605 16.98 18.07 7.62
N SER A 606 16.74 18.12 6.31
CA SER A 606 17.74 17.78 5.31
C SER A 606 17.45 18.53 4.01
N ALA A 607 18.45 18.60 3.12
CA ALA A 607 18.21 19.06 1.77
C ALA A 607 17.18 18.17 1.04
N PRO A 608 16.39 18.75 0.12
CA PRO A 608 15.61 18.00 -0.87
C PRO A 608 16.46 16.97 -1.59
N VAL A 609 15.86 15.84 -1.94
CA VAL A 609 16.47 14.94 -2.92
C VAL A 609 16.28 15.58 -4.30
N SER A 610 17.37 16.10 -4.88
CA SER A 610 17.36 16.54 -6.26
C SER A 610 17.52 15.32 -7.16
N LEU A 611 16.63 15.19 -8.16
CA LEU A 611 16.96 14.44 -9.36
C LEU A 611 18.09 15.22 -10.03
N LEU A 612 19.35 14.87 -9.75
CA LEU A 612 20.45 15.47 -10.49
C LEU A 612 20.22 15.17 -11.99
N ASP A 613 20.49 16.15 -12.86
CA ASP A 613 20.36 16.06 -14.33
C ASP A 613 21.29 15.00 -14.98
N VAL A 614 21.87 14.10 -14.19
CA VAL A 614 22.80 13.09 -14.67
C VAL A 614 22.00 11.93 -15.22
N GLY A 615 21.74 12.01 -16.53
CA GLY A 615 21.20 10.90 -17.30
C GLY A 615 22.00 9.61 -17.13
N PHE A 616 21.43 8.50 -17.57
CA PHE A 616 22.09 7.20 -17.51
C PHE A 616 23.40 7.21 -18.30
N THR A 617 24.54 7.14 -17.62
CA THR A 617 25.83 6.95 -18.28
C THR A 617 26.02 5.49 -18.67
N SER A 618 26.76 5.24 -19.76
CA SER A 618 27.11 3.88 -20.19
C SER A 618 27.84 3.11 -19.07
N THR A 619 28.62 3.79 -18.24
CA THR A 619 29.34 3.20 -17.09
C THR A 619 28.37 2.67 -16.03
N VAL A 620 27.32 3.42 -15.70
CA VAL A 620 26.29 2.97 -14.74
C VAL A 620 25.53 1.76 -15.28
N TRP A 621 25.19 1.75 -16.57
CA TRP A 621 24.57 0.59 -17.22
C TRP A 621 25.45 -0.65 -17.16
N ILE A 622 26.70 -0.55 -17.63
CA ILE A 622 27.64 -1.67 -17.67
C ILE A 622 27.90 -2.20 -16.25
N GLY A 623 28.15 -1.31 -15.28
CA GLY A 623 28.39 -1.73 -13.90
C GLY A 623 27.16 -2.34 -13.22
N SER A 624 25.94 -1.85 -13.52
CA SER A 624 24.70 -2.46 -13.01
C SER A 624 24.51 -3.89 -13.53
N ILE A 625 24.79 -4.13 -14.82
CA ILE A 625 24.73 -5.46 -15.43
C ILE A 625 25.81 -6.35 -14.82
N ALA A 626 27.05 -5.85 -14.70
CA ALA A 626 28.16 -6.60 -14.11
C ALA A 626 27.86 -7.00 -12.65
N MET A 627 27.33 -6.07 -11.85
CA MET A 627 26.90 -6.35 -10.48
C MET A 627 25.75 -7.37 -10.45
N GLY A 628 24.78 -7.26 -11.36
CA GLY A 628 23.70 -8.23 -11.49
C GLY A 628 24.18 -9.64 -11.84
N VAL A 629 25.13 -9.77 -12.75
CA VAL A 629 25.77 -11.05 -13.10
C VAL A 629 26.52 -11.60 -11.89
N PHE A 630 27.31 -10.77 -11.21
CA PHE A 630 28.03 -11.17 -10.00
C PHE A 630 27.08 -11.69 -8.90
N VAL A 631 25.99 -10.97 -8.62
CA VAL A 631 24.99 -11.41 -7.62
C VAL A 631 24.24 -12.66 -8.07
N SER A 632 23.94 -12.80 -9.37
CA SER A 632 23.34 -14.02 -9.92
C SER A 632 24.21 -15.24 -9.69
N ILE A 633 25.53 -15.10 -9.92
CA ILE A 633 26.50 -16.16 -9.67
C ILE A 633 26.58 -16.45 -8.17
N ALA A 634 26.78 -15.42 -7.35
CA ALA A 634 26.91 -15.56 -5.91
C ALA A 634 25.69 -16.26 -5.26
N MET A 635 24.48 -15.94 -5.72
CA MET A 635 23.23 -16.46 -5.15
C MET A 635 22.61 -17.63 -5.92
N GLY A 636 23.20 -18.05 -7.03
CA GLY A 636 22.65 -19.07 -7.93
C GLY A 636 23.62 -20.16 -8.34
N VAL A 637 24.92 -20.03 -8.05
CA VAL A 637 25.94 -21.02 -8.43
C VAL A 637 26.58 -21.64 -7.19
N ASP A 638 26.67 -22.97 -7.18
CA ASP A 638 27.31 -23.72 -6.11
C ASP A 638 28.06 -24.97 -6.59
N TRP A 639 28.75 -25.63 -5.67
CA TRP A 639 29.56 -26.83 -5.84
C TRP A 639 29.06 -27.92 -4.88
N PRO A 640 28.04 -28.69 -5.28
CA PRO A 640 27.37 -29.66 -4.40
C PRO A 640 28.31 -30.75 -3.87
N GLU A 641 29.36 -31.09 -4.62
CA GLU A 641 30.35 -32.11 -4.26
C GLU A 641 31.46 -31.60 -3.34
N SER A 642 31.60 -30.28 -3.21
CA SER A 642 32.60 -29.69 -2.34
C SER A 642 32.12 -29.70 -0.89
N ASN A 643 33.05 -29.98 0.03
CA ASN A 643 32.86 -29.87 1.48
C ASN A 643 33.42 -28.54 2.02
N ARG A 644 33.90 -27.65 1.14
CA ARG A 644 34.41 -26.34 1.57
C ARG A 644 33.26 -25.48 2.09
N ARG A 645 33.56 -24.65 3.09
CA ARG A 645 32.63 -23.59 3.52
C ARG A 645 32.30 -22.72 2.30
N PHE A 646 31.05 -22.27 2.18
CA PHE A 646 30.53 -21.45 1.07
C PHE A 646 30.26 -22.18 -0.26
N SER A 647 30.47 -23.49 -0.36
CA SER A 647 30.33 -24.20 -1.63
C SER A 647 28.92 -24.70 -1.95
N ARG A 648 27.91 -24.53 -1.08
CA ARG A 648 26.55 -25.09 -1.29
C ARG A 648 25.45 -24.06 -1.07
N LEU A 649 24.51 -24.04 -2.01
CA LEU A 649 23.22 -23.36 -1.99
C LEU A 649 22.16 -24.46 -1.82
N ILE A 650 21.76 -24.75 -0.57
CA ILE A 650 20.69 -25.73 -0.30
C ILE A 650 19.34 -25.02 -0.13
#